data_AF-A0AAU9RTR2-F1
#
_entry.id   AF-A0AAU9RTR2-F1
#
_cell.length_a   1.000
_cell.length_b   1.000
_cell.length_c   1.000
_cell.angle_alpha   90.00
_cell.angle_beta   90.00
_cell.angle_gamma   90.00
#
_symmetry.space_group_name_H-M   'P 1'
#
loop_
_entity.id
_entity.type
_entity.pdbx_description
1 polymer ?
#
loop_
_entity_poly.entity_id
_entity_poly.type
_entity_poly.pdbx_seq_one_letter_code
_entity_poly.pdbx_strand_id
1 'polypeptide(L)'
;MVRHNFLPFVSFFAAVVLLACAQDQSGFVSIDCGIPEDSSYNDETTDIKYVSDAAFVESGTIHNIDPEFQTTSLEKQFQKVRSFPEGKRNCYDVQPPRGKGFKYLIRTRFMYGNYDNLGKAPEFDLYLGVNLWDSVTIDNATTIVSKEIIYTLRSDHVHVCLVNKDRGTPFLSALELRLLRSDTYESPYDSLMLNRRWDLGALGDRPVRYKDDVYDRIWNPRKFPNHRVLSTNLTIDPNNNNGFQPARAIMNTASTPLNASVDIIIYWIPDNPSWKYYVYMHFAEVQEIPRNETREFSVFWNDETNLYENFSPRFLYTDTLYTQNAVTGSSHEFRLQRTANSTLPPIINAVETYRVNEFLQPPTDQQDVDAIMRIKSKYGVKKNWLGDPCAPVNYPWKDIDCSYVDNESPRIISVNLSLGGLSGEIDPAFFNLTFIQKLNLEGNKLTGAIPVKLIERSSNGSLSLRLGGNSDLCVSASCQTLDLKTKKSAYVVPLVASVVGVFGLVIAIALFLLYKKRHQSGKNSYALSWEERLQLSLDAAQESANQELFSLMARYNFLPLISFAVLVFLVHAQDQSGFVSIDCGIPEDSSYNDETTDIKYVSDAAFVESGTIHSIDPEFQTTSLEKQFQNVRSFPEGKRNCYDVQPPRGKGFKYLIRTRFMYGNYDNLGEAPEFDLYLGVNPWDSVTIDNETTIVTKEIIHTLRSDHVHVCLVDKDRGTPFLSALELRLLKSDTYETPYDSLMLFKRWDLGGLGNLPVRYKDDVFDRIWIPLRFPKYTIFNASLTIDSNNDNGFNPARFVMNTATSPEDSSQDLILYWEPQVPTWKYYVYMHFAEVVELPSNETREFTILLNEKSINMTAFSPRYLYTDTLYVQNPVSGPRLEFLLRRTAKSTLPPIINAIETYRVNEFLQSPTDQQDVQAIMIIKSKYGVKKIWLGDPCAPVNYPWKDINCSFVDNESPRIVSVNLSSSGLTGQIDPAFSNLTSLYRLDLSNNSLTGKVPDFLGNLHNLTELNLEGNKLTGVIPAKLLERSNNGLLILRFGGNPNLCVPSSCQIPDSKTKKSVYVIPLVASVAGVLGLVIAIAMFLQYKKRHRSGKNIEVILS
;
A
#
# COMPACT_ATOMS: atom_id res chain seq x y z
N MET A 1 30.91 61.82 3.16
CA MET A 1 31.03 60.43 3.67
C MET A 1 30.06 59.55 2.91
N VAL A 2 30.53 58.37 2.46
CA VAL A 2 29.87 57.04 2.44
C VAL A 2 28.36 57.04 2.09
N ARG A 3 27.84 56.59 0.93
CA ARG A 3 28.16 55.53 -0.06
C ARG A 3 27.67 54.11 0.33
N HIS A 4 26.74 53.59 -0.49
CA HIS A 4 26.24 52.19 -0.61
C HIS A 4 25.47 51.54 0.57
N ASN A 5 24.15 51.28 0.37
CA ASN A 5 23.63 49.93 0.04
C ASN A 5 22.09 49.87 0.00
N PHE A 6 21.51 50.09 -1.19
CA PHE A 6 20.12 49.73 -1.53
C PHE A 6 20.19 48.56 -2.52
N LEU A 7 20.11 47.32 -2.05
CA LEU A 7 20.02 46.13 -2.93
C LEU A 7 19.39 44.83 -2.37
N PRO A 8 19.17 44.59 -1.05
CA PRO A 8 18.68 43.27 -0.59
C PRO A 8 17.14 43.13 -0.55
N PHE A 9 16.38 44.23 -0.59
CA PHE A 9 14.92 44.19 -0.41
C PHE A 9 14.13 43.75 -1.66
N VAL A 10 14.68 43.92 -2.86
CA VAL A 10 14.02 43.52 -4.12
C VAL A 10 14.24 42.02 -4.40
N SER A 11 15.37 41.45 -3.97
CA SER A 11 15.70 40.04 -4.16
C SER A 11 14.87 39.07 -3.30
N PHE A 12 14.36 39.50 -2.15
CA PHE A 12 13.62 38.59 -1.25
C PHE A 12 12.18 38.33 -1.73
N PHE A 13 11.49 39.36 -2.25
CA PHE A 13 10.14 39.20 -2.81
C PHE A 13 10.12 38.35 -4.10
N ALA A 14 11.19 38.41 -4.91
CA ALA A 14 11.31 37.53 -6.09
C ALA A 14 11.46 36.05 -5.71
N ALA A 15 12.15 35.73 -4.61
CA ALA A 15 12.36 34.34 -4.17
C ALA A 15 11.10 33.70 -3.59
N VAL A 16 10.28 34.46 -2.85
CA VAL A 16 9.02 33.94 -2.26
C VAL A 16 7.95 33.69 -3.32
N VAL A 17 7.89 34.52 -4.38
CA VAL A 17 6.99 34.28 -5.51
C VAL A 17 7.40 33.05 -6.34
N LEU A 18 8.70 32.73 -6.42
CA LEU A 18 9.18 31.51 -7.10
C LEU A 18 8.94 30.22 -6.31
N LEU A 19 8.91 30.28 -4.98
CA LEU A 19 8.59 29.12 -4.13
C LEU A 19 7.08 28.83 -4.03
N ALA A 20 6.22 29.82 -4.34
CA ALA A 20 4.77 29.65 -4.37
C ALA A 20 4.22 29.03 -5.67
N CYS A 21 5.08 28.72 -6.65
CA CYS A 21 4.68 28.16 -7.96
C CYS A 21 5.29 26.78 -8.27
N ALA A 22 5.99 26.14 -7.32
CA ALA A 22 6.44 24.76 -7.47
C ALA A 22 5.26 23.79 -7.23
N GLN A 23 4.60 23.36 -8.31
CA GLN A 23 3.61 22.28 -8.25
C GLN A 23 4.26 20.98 -7.76
N ASP A 24 3.57 20.20 -6.92
CA ASP A 24 4.12 18.97 -6.36
C ASP A 24 4.44 17.93 -7.46
N GLN A 25 5.69 17.44 -7.49
CA GLN A 25 6.17 16.39 -8.40
C GLN A 25 6.31 15.02 -7.70
N SER A 26 5.85 14.87 -6.45
CA SER A 26 6.03 13.66 -5.63
C SER A 26 5.48 12.37 -6.26
N GLY A 27 4.51 12.48 -7.18
CA GLY A 27 3.93 11.37 -7.95
C GLY A 27 4.42 11.23 -9.39
N PHE A 28 5.47 11.95 -9.80
CA PHE A 28 5.97 11.94 -11.19
C PHE A 28 7.20 11.04 -11.35
N VAL A 29 7.25 10.28 -12.45
CA VAL A 29 8.49 9.68 -12.96
C VAL A 29 8.73 10.23 -14.36
N SER A 30 9.91 10.75 -14.64
CA SER A 30 10.26 11.32 -15.95
C SER A 30 11.67 10.92 -16.34
N ILE A 31 11.74 10.09 -17.36
CA ILE A 31 12.95 9.42 -17.83
C ILE A 31 13.26 9.92 -19.24
N ASP A 32 14.45 10.46 -19.41
CA ASP A 32 15.03 10.78 -20.72
C ASP A 32 15.94 9.62 -21.13
N CYS A 33 15.59 8.97 -22.23
CA CYS A 33 16.26 7.75 -22.68
C CYS A 33 17.61 8.00 -23.37
N GLY A 34 17.92 9.26 -23.68
CA GLY A 34 19.10 9.63 -24.44
C GLY A 34 20.24 10.23 -23.62
N ILE A 35 20.04 10.57 -22.34
CA ILE A 35 21.09 11.22 -21.53
C ILE A 35 22.01 10.23 -20.80
N PRO A 36 23.29 10.59 -20.58
CA PRO A 36 24.26 9.71 -19.91
C PRO A 36 23.83 9.28 -18.51
N GLU A 37 24.35 8.14 -18.05
CA GLU A 37 24.22 7.66 -16.67
C GLU A 37 24.55 8.77 -15.64
N ASP A 38 23.87 8.74 -14.49
CA ASP A 38 23.89 9.78 -13.43
C ASP A 38 23.47 11.20 -13.85
N SER A 39 23.06 11.43 -15.10
CA SER A 39 22.60 12.75 -15.56
C SER A 39 21.14 13.02 -15.21
N SER A 40 20.84 14.29 -14.91
CA SER A 40 19.46 14.79 -14.80
C SER A 40 19.41 16.28 -15.17
N TYR A 41 18.22 16.78 -15.51
CA TYR A 41 17.96 18.20 -15.77
C TYR A 41 16.49 18.53 -15.51
N ASN A 42 16.19 19.81 -15.28
CA ASN A 42 14.82 20.31 -15.35
C ASN A 42 14.55 20.78 -16.79
N ASP A 43 13.43 20.36 -17.39
CA ASP A 43 13.00 20.82 -18.70
C ASP A 43 12.74 22.33 -18.68
N GLU A 44 13.22 23.05 -19.69
CA GLU A 44 13.20 24.52 -19.71
C GLU A 44 11.78 25.11 -19.82
N THR A 45 10.84 24.35 -20.38
CA THR A 45 9.45 24.80 -20.56
C THR A 45 8.60 24.46 -19.33
N THR A 46 8.66 23.21 -18.86
CA THR A 46 7.79 22.66 -17.82
C THR A 46 8.40 22.70 -16.42
N ASP A 47 9.73 22.80 -16.28
CA ASP A 47 10.45 22.61 -15.00
C ASP A 47 10.26 21.20 -14.37
N ILE A 48 9.82 20.22 -15.17
CA ILE A 48 9.82 18.80 -14.78
C ILE A 48 11.25 18.30 -14.77
N LYS A 49 11.65 17.62 -13.68
CA LYS A 49 12.95 16.97 -13.59
C LYS A 49 12.98 15.64 -14.36
N TYR A 50 13.78 15.57 -15.42
CA TYR A 50 14.11 14.34 -16.13
C TYR A 50 15.41 13.71 -15.59
N VAL A 51 15.42 12.38 -15.48
CA VAL A 51 16.59 11.57 -15.09
C VAL A 51 17.00 10.62 -16.22
N SER A 52 18.26 10.19 -16.20
CA SER A 52 18.76 9.17 -17.14
C SER A 52 18.03 7.84 -16.98
N ASP A 53 17.84 7.15 -18.10
CA ASP A 53 17.19 5.85 -18.14
C ASP A 53 18.07 4.67 -17.72
N ALA A 54 19.38 4.89 -17.51
CA ALA A 54 20.37 3.84 -17.25
C ALA A 54 20.03 2.92 -16.06
N ALA A 55 19.28 3.42 -15.06
CA ALA A 55 18.83 2.63 -13.91
C ALA A 55 17.62 1.72 -14.20
N PHE A 56 16.95 1.88 -15.34
CA PHE A 56 15.66 1.27 -15.68
C PHE A 56 15.74 0.29 -16.88
N VAL A 57 16.92 0.10 -17.48
CA VAL A 57 17.11 -0.66 -18.73
C VAL A 57 18.44 -1.41 -18.74
N GLU A 58 18.48 -2.63 -19.30
CA GLU A 58 19.68 -3.49 -19.29
C GLU A 58 20.44 -3.51 -20.63
N SER A 59 19.90 -2.90 -21.67
CA SER A 59 20.38 -3.02 -23.06
C SER A 59 20.22 -1.71 -23.84
N GLY A 60 20.55 -1.77 -25.13
CA GLY A 60 20.40 -0.66 -26.06
C GLY A 60 21.56 0.33 -26.07
N THR A 61 21.57 1.18 -27.09
CA THR A 61 22.63 2.15 -27.40
C THR A 61 22.06 3.55 -27.49
N ILE A 62 22.73 4.53 -26.88
CA ILE A 62 22.34 5.94 -26.97
C ILE A 62 22.85 6.51 -28.29
N HIS A 63 21.99 7.22 -29.02
CA HIS A 63 22.32 7.97 -30.23
C HIS A 63 21.85 9.42 -30.10
N ASN A 64 22.58 10.35 -30.72
CA ASN A 64 22.05 11.67 -31.01
C ASN A 64 21.19 11.56 -32.27
N ILE A 65 20.15 12.40 -32.39
CA ILE A 65 19.50 12.61 -33.70
C ILE A 65 20.46 13.33 -34.66
N ASP A 66 20.22 13.22 -35.97
CA ASP A 66 20.97 13.94 -37.00
C ASP A 66 20.94 15.46 -36.74
N PRO A 67 22.10 16.17 -36.79
CA PRO A 67 22.17 17.61 -36.63
C PRO A 67 21.19 18.42 -37.49
N GLU A 68 20.75 17.92 -38.66
CA GLU A 68 19.77 18.64 -39.48
C GLU A 68 18.38 18.79 -38.81
N PHE A 69 18.04 17.90 -37.87
CA PHE A 69 16.79 17.95 -37.09
C PHE A 69 16.94 18.58 -35.70
N GLN A 70 18.17 18.93 -35.28
CA GLN A 70 18.44 19.58 -33.99
C GLN A 70 18.10 21.08 -34.03
N THR A 71 16.81 21.41 -34.07
CA THR A 71 16.33 22.81 -34.00
C THR A 71 16.46 23.38 -32.58
N THR A 72 16.67 24.68 -32.46
CA THR A 72 16.73 25.39 -31.15
C THR A 72 15.41 25.36 -30.36
N SER A 73 14.31 24.99 -31.01
CA SER A 73 12.98 24.84 -30.41
C SER A 73 12.65 23.41 -29.99
N LEU A 74 13.54 22.45 -30.24
CA LEU A 74 13.29 21.04 -29.95
C LEU A 74 13.45 20.73 -28.46
N GLU A 75 12.41 20.15 -27.84
CA GLU A 75 12.46 19.71 -26.44
C GLU A 75 13.65 18.74 -26.21
N LYS A 76 14.35 18.88 -25.10
CA LYS A 76 15.68 18.29 -24.89
C LYS A 76 15.69 16.76 -24.95
N GLN A 77 14.63 16.12 -24.44
CA GLN A 77 14.37 14.68 -24.49
C GLN A 77 14.23 14.09 -25.91
N PHE A 78 14.22 14.92 -26.97
CA PHE A 78 14.20 14.45 -28.35
C PHE A 78 15.55 14.62 -29.07
N GLN A 79 16.52 15.29 -28.47
CA GLN A 79 17.85 15.48 -29.08
C GLN A 79 18.65 14.16 -29.11
N LYS A 80 18.25 13.19 -28.29
CA LYS A 80 18.88 11.88 -28.13
C LYS A 80 17.83 10.80 -27.91
N VAL A 81 18.20 9.55 -28.21
CA VAL A 81 17.33 8.38 -28.06
C VAL A 81 18.13 7.17 -27.59
N ARG A 82 17.47 6.22 -26.93
CA ARG A 82 18.00 4.85 -26.78
C ARG A 82 17.40 3.97 -27.86
N SER A 83 18.26 3.37 -28.68
CA SER A 83 17.88 2.37 -29.68
C SER A 83 18.21 0.96 -29.22
N PHE A 84 17.47 -0.03 -29.73
CA PHE A 84 17.56 -1.43 -29.34
C PHE A 84 17.84 -2.32 -30.56
N PRO A 85 19.08 -2.31 -31.08
CA PRO A 85 19.45 -3.09 -32.27
C PRO A 85 19.53 -4.60 -31.99
N GLU A 86 19.62 -5.02 -30.73
CA GLU A 86 19.74 -6.42 -30.34
C GLU A 86 18.46 -6.96 -29.67
N GLY A 87 18.11 -8.20 -29.98
CA GLY A 87 16.95 -8.90 -29.41
C GLY A 87 15.61 -8.52 -30.08
N LYS A 88 14.61 -9.41 -29.95
CA LYS A 88 13.26 -9.16 -30.45
C LYS A 88 12.39 -8.33 -29.49
N ARG A 89 12.70 -8.34 -28.19
CA ARG A 89 11.99 -7.61 -27.14
C ARG A 89 13.00 -6.96 -26.22
N ASN A 90 12.83 -5.68 -25.93
CA ASN A 90 13.64 -4.92 -24.97
C ASN A 90 12.67 -4.16 -24.07
N CYS A 91 12.90 -4.14 -22.76
CA CYS A 91 11.98 -3.52 -21.81
C CYS A 91 12.68 -2.48 -20.94
N TYR A 92 11.88 -1.58 -20.40
CA TYR A 92 12.18 -0.82 -19.20
C TYR A 92 11.48 -1.48 -18.01
N ASP A 93 12.09 -1.39 -16.83
CA ASP A 93 11.50 -1.73 -15.54
C ASP A 93 11.49 -0.48 -14.66
N VAL A 94 10.31 0.00 -14.31
CA VAL A 94 10.11 1.25 -13.56
C VAL A 94 9.31 0.96 -12.30
N GLN A 95 9.89 1.27 -11.14
CA GLN A 95 9.19 1.27 -9.84
C GLN A 95 8.71 2.70 -9.52
N PRO A 96 7.41 3.03 -9.68
CA PRO A 96 6.90 4.35 -9.35
C PRO A 96 6.73 4.56 -7.83
N PRO A 97 6.58 5.82 -7.35
CA PRO A 97 6.50 6.13 -5.91
C PRO A 97 5.36 5.46 -5.15
N ARG A 98 4.30 5.04 -5.85
CA ARG A 98 3.20 4.21 -5.32
C ARG A 98 2.94 3.06 -6.28
N GLY A 99 3.00 1.83 -5.80
CA GLY A 99 2.93 0.63 -6.63
C GLY A 99 1.51 0.12 -6.90
N LYS A 100 1.28 -1.17 -6.64
CA LYS A 100 0.05 -1.90 -6.97
C LYS A 100 -1.21 -1.21 -6.46
N GLY A 101 -2.26 -1.20 -7.29
CA GLY A 101 -3.57 -0.61 -7.00
C GLY A 101 -3.69 0.88 -7.30
N PHE A 102 -2.59 1.59 -7.56
CA PHE A 102 -2.64 3.01 -7.95
C PHE A 102 -2.83 3.19 -9.46
N LYS A 103 -3.44 4.30 -9.86
CA LYS A 103 -3.79 4.64 -11.24
C LYS A 103 -2.79 5.65 -11.79
N TYR A 104 -2.19 5.36 -12.94
CA TYR A 104 -1.21 6.24 -13.59
C TYR A 104 -1.61 6.52 -15.04
N LEU A 105 -1.39 7.76 -15.47
CA LEU A 105 -1.17 8.06 -16.88
C LEU A 105 0.29 7.72 -17.19
N ILE A 106 0.49 6.79 -18.12
CA ILE A 106 1.78 6.32 -18.60
C ILE A 106 1.94 6.79 -20.04
N ARG A 107 3.03 7.48 -20.35
CA ARG A 107 3.30 8.08 -21.67
C ARG A 107 4.68 7.69 -22.17
N THR A 108 4.75 7.25 -23.41
CA THR A 108 5.99 7.04 -24.16
C THR A 108 6.05 8.02 -25.32
N ARG A 109 7.24 8.57 -25.59
CA ARG A 109 7.45 9.59 -26.63
C ARG A 109 8.62 9.17 -27.53
N PHE A 110 8.45 9.38 -28.83
CA PHE A 110 9.35 8.92 -29.89
C PHE A 110 9.56 10.03 -30.92
N MET A 111 10.81 10.40 -31.17
CA MET A 111 11.20 11.17 -32.34
C MET A 111 12.39 10.48 -33.02
N TYR A 112 12.22 10.07 -34.28
CA TYR A 112 13.22 9.27 -35.00
C TYR A 112 14.49 10.09 -35.29
N GLY A 113 14.34 11.32 -35.79
CA GLY A 113 15.45 12.24 -36.04
C GLY A 113 16.60 11.66 -36.86
N ASN A 114 16.37 10.63 -37.69
CA ASN A 114 17.40 9.94 -38.48
C ASN A 114 18.61 9.46 -37.63
N TYR A 115 18.42 9.07 -36.37
CA TYR A 115 19.53 8.74 -35.45
C TYR A 115 20.47 7.63 -35.97
N ASP A 116 19.99 6.76 -36.85
CA ASP A 116 20.71 5.64 -37.46
C ASP A 116 21.28 5.96 -38.86
N ASN A 117 21.03 7.17 -39.39
CA ASN A 117 21.41 7.63 -40.73
C ASN A 117 20.82 6.79 -41.89
N LEU A 118 19.75 6.02 -41.67
CA LEU A 118 19.13 5.18 -42.69
C LEU A 118 18.06 5.90 -43.53
N GLY A 119 17.63 7.09 -43.12
CA GLY A 119 16.59 7.87 -43.81
C GLY A 119 15.21 7.23 -43.82
N LYS A 120 14.98 6.19 -43.00
CA LYS A 120 13.74 5.41 -42.96
C LYS A 120 13.38 5.07 -41.53
N ALA A 121 12.32 5.69 -41.03
CA ALA A 121 11.86 5.48 -39.66
C ALA A 121 11.41 4.02 -39.42
N PRO A 122 11.65 3.48 -38.21
CA PRO A 122 11.32 2.10 -37.88
C PRO A 122 9.84 1.91 -37.52
N GLU A 123 9.34 0.69 -37.72
CA GLU A 123 8.04 0.23 -37.20
C GLU A 123 8.24 -0.90 -36.18
N PHE A 124 7.63 -0.77 -35.00
CA PHE A 124 7.75 -1.73 -33.90
C PHE A 124 6.50 -1.70 -33.02
N ASP A 125 6.30 -2.74 -32.20
CA ASP A 125 5.15 -2.81 -31.29
C ASP A 125 5.56 -2.42 -29.86
N LEU A 126 4.62 -1.83 -29.12
CA LEU A 126 4.76 -1.41 -27.73
C LEU A 126 3.85 -2.27 -26.85
N TYR A 127 4.40 -2.76 -25.74
CA TYR A 127 3.72 -3.61 -24.77
C TYR A 127 3.79 -2.99 -23.37
N LEU A 128 2.70 -3.15 -22.61
CA LEU A 128 2.64 -2.79 -21.19
C LEU A 128 2.47 -4.08 -20.37
N GLY A 129 3.49 -4.41 -19.59
CA GLY A 129 3.65 -5.75 -19.03
C GLY A 129 3.70 -6.79 -20.15
N VAL A 130 2.71 -7.68 -20.15
CA VAL A 130 2.59 -8.79 -21.12
C VAL A 130 1.64 -8.51 -22.27
N ASN A 131 0.90 -7.40 -22.22
CA ASN A 131 -0.18 -7.12 -23.16
C ASN A 131 0.24 -6.09 -24.21
N LEU A 132 -0.24 -6.27 -25.44
CA LEU A 132 -0.02 -5.30 -26.51
C LEU A 132 -0.70 -3.98 -26.14
N TRP A 133 0.09 -2.90 -26.11
CA TRP A 133 -0.41 -1.55 -25.91
C TRP A 133 -0.81 -0.97 -27.26
N ASP A 134 0.15 -0.82 -28.18
CA ASP A 134 -0.10 -0.29 -29.52
C ASP A 134 1.07 -0.56 -30.50
N SER A 135 0.87 -0.33 -31.80
CA SER A 135 1.99 -0.26 -32.76
C SER A 135 2.53 1.17 -32.88
N VAL A 136 3.85 1.30 -32.95
CA VAL A 136 4.57 2.56 -33.20
C VAL A 136 4.96 2.63 -34.68
N THR A 137 4.32 3.54 -35.40
CA THR A 137 4.59 3.93 -36.79
C THR A 137 4.98 5.40 -36.82
N ILE A 138 6.02 5.76 -37.56
CA ILE A 138 6.55 7.13 -37.62
C ILE A 138 6.70 7.54 -39.09
N ASP A 139 6.06 8.62 -39.50
CA ASP A 139 5.98 9.01 -40.92
C ASP A 139 7.25 9.65 -41.47
N ASN A 140 7.96 10.43 -40.63
CA ASN A 140 9.21 11.11 -41.00
C ASN A 140 10.08 11.41 -39.77
N ALA A 141 11.33 11.84 -39.99
CA ALA A 141 12.31 12.08 -38.92
C ALA A 141 11.92 13.17 -37.91
N THR A 142 11.08 14.14 -38.27
CA THR A 142 10.66 15.24 -37.39
C THR A 142 9.38 14.96 -36.60
N THR A 143 8.61 13.92 -36.97
CA THR A 143 7.36 13.59 -36.27
C THR A 143 7.64 13.08 -34.86
N ILE A 144 7.09 13.77 -33.87
CA ILE A 144 6.99 13.30 -32.49
C ILE A 144 5.73 12.44 -32.37
N VAL A 145 5.91 11.13 -32.19
CA VAL A 145 4.82 10.21 -31.85
C VAL A 145 4.77 10.06 -30.34
N SER A 146 3.57 10.08 -29.76
CA SER A 146 3.36 9.80 -28.33
C SER A 146 2.27 8.74 -28.20
N LYS A 147 2.50 7.74 -27.35
CA LYS A 147 1.49 6.75 -26.94
C LYS A 147 1.22 6.97 -25.46
N GLU A 148 -0.06 7.10 -25.09
CA GLU A 148 -0.48 7.38 -23.72
C GLU A 148 -1.60 6.42 -23.31
N ILE A 149 -1.55 5.94 -22.06
CA ILE A 149 -2.52 5.02 -21.49
C ILE A 149 -2.73 5.34 -20.01
N ILE A 150 -3.99 5.35 -19.57
CA ILE A 150 -4.33 5.31 -18.16
C ILE A 150 -4.39 3.84 -17.76
N TYR A 151 -3.65 3.46 -16.72
CA TYR A 151 -3.53 2.08 -16.26
C TYR A 151 -3.55 1.99 -14.73
N THR A 152 -4.36 1.07 -14.20
CA THR A 152 -4.33 0.69 -12.78
C THR A 152 -3.28 -0.41 -12.58
N LEU A 153 -2.27 -0.16 -11.75
CA LEU A 153 -1.12 -1.05 -11.63
C LEU A 153 -1.46 -2.40 -10.97
N ARG A 154 -1.23 -3.50 -11.69
CA ARG A 154 -1.37 -4.87 -11.14
C ARG A 154 -0.17 -5.34 -10.29
N SER A 155 0.96 -4.62 -10.35
CA SER A 155 2.22 -4.90 -9.65
C SER A 155 2.89 -3.60 -9.18
N ASP A 156 3.89 -3.68 -8.30
CA ASP A 156 4.70 -2.54 -7.86
C ASP A 156 5.71 -2.07 -8.91
N HIS A 157 5.92 -2.87 -9.96
CA HIS A 157 6.80 -2.58 -11.09
C HIS A 157 6.01 -2.44 -12.40
N VAL A 158 6.39 -1.45 -13.22
CA VAL A 158 5.81 -1.15 -14.53
C VAL A 158 6.81 -1.51 -15.61
N HIS A 159 6.49 -2.54 -16.39
CA HIS A 159 7.30 -2.96 -17.53
C HIS A 159 6.79 -2.36 -18.83
N VAL A 160 7.63 -1.60 -19.53
CA VAL A 160 7.31 -1.03 -20.85
C VAL A 160 8.25 -1.64 -21.88
N CYS A 161 7.71 -2.46 -22.78
CA CYS A 161 8.49 -3.30 -23.68
C CYS A 161 8.31 -2.90 -25.16
N LEU A 162 9.42 -2.76 -25.88
CA LEU A 162 9.50 -2.51 -27.32
C LEU A 162 9.81 -3.83 -28.04
N VAL A 163 9.00 -4.18 -29.04
CA VAL A 163 9.07 -5.43 -29.79
C VAL A 163 9.39 -5.16 -31.26
N ASN A 164 10.50 -5.70 -31.74
CA ASN A 164 10.97 -5.52 -33.11
C ASN A 164 10.16 -6.36 -34.10
N LYS A 165 9.58 -5.70 -35.11
CA LYS A 165 8.82 -6.32 -36.22
C LYS A 165 9.68 -6.62 -37.45
N ASP A 166 10.99 -6.59 -37.30
CA ASP A 166 12.00 -6.69 -38.35
C ASP A 166 11.85 -5.58 -39.43
N ARG A 167 11.34 -4.40 -39.02
CA ARG A 167 11.06 -3.20 -39.85
C ARG A 167 11.87 -1.96 -39.46
N GLY A 168 13.07 -2.17 -38.95
CA GLY A 168 13.96 -1.14 -38.42
C GLY A 168 14.21 -1.31 -36.92
N THR A 169 15.07 -0.48 -36.33
CA THR A 169 15.49 -0.64 -34.94
C THR A 169 14.54 0.09 -33.97
N PRO A 170 13.88 -0.61 -33.03
CA PRO A 170 13.04 0.04 -32.00
C PRO A 170 13.87 1.01 -31.16
N PHE A 171 13.25 2.11 -30.73
CA PHE A 171 13.92 3.12 -29.91
C PHE A 171 12.92 3.84 -29.02
N LEU A 172 13.38 4.55 -27.99
CA LEU A 172 12.58 5.43 -27.15
C LEU A 172 13.30 6.76 -26.90
N SER A 173 12.54 7.85 -26.82
CA SER A 173 13.06 9.18 -26.48
C SER A 173 12.78 9.53 -25.02
N ALA A 174 11.54 9.33 -24.56
CA ALA A 174 11.16 9.54 -23.15
C ALA A 174 10.09 8.57 -22.64
N LEU A 175 10.13 8.27 -21.34
CA LEU A 175 9.14 7.50 -20.59
C LEU A 175 8.68 8.31 -19.36
N GLU A 176 7.38 8.50 -19.23
CA GLU A 176 6.78 9.42 -18.26
C GLU A 176 5.59 8.75 -17.56
N LEU A 177 5.55 8.81 -16.23
CA LEU A 177 4.42 8.34 -15.41
C LEU A 177 3.89 9.51 -14.57
N ARG A 178 2.57 9.62 -14.46
CA ARG A 178 1.85 10.66 -13.70
C ARG A 178 0.78 10.00 -12.83
N LEU A 179 0.91 10.11 -11.52
CA LEU A 179 -0.09 9.59 -10.57
C LEU A 179 -1.42 10.33 -10.74
N LEU A 180 -2.51 9.59 -10.95
CA LEU A 180 -3.87 10.12 -11.02
C LEU A 180 -4.63 9.79 -9.71
N ARG A 181 -5.70 10.55 -9.43
CA ARG A 181 -6.64 10.17 -8.36
C ARG A 181 -7.44 8.91 -8.75
N SER A 182 -7.78 8.10 -7.76
CA SER A 182 -8.52 6.84 -7.94
C SER A 182 -9.92 7.04 -8.53
N ASP A 183 -10.60 8.12 -8.11
CA ASP A 183 -11.97 8.53 -8.47
C ASP A 183 -12.11 9.17 -9.87
N THR A 184 -11.11 9.00 -10.74
CA THR A 184 -11.11 9.54 -12.10
C THR A 184 -11.02 8.44 -13.14
N TYR A 185 -11.62 8.64 -14.31
CA TYR A 185 -11.58 7.69 -15.43
C TYR A 185 -12.02 6.27 -14.99
N GLU A 186 -13.15 6.18 -14.29
CA GLU A 186 -13.72 4.91 -13.86
C GLU A 186 -14.20 4.08 -15.06
N SER A 187 -13.84 2.80 -15.07
CA SER A 187 -14.30 1.84 -16.07
C SER A 187 -14.12 0.40 -15.53
N PRO A 188 -14.86 -0.59 -16.05
CA PRO A 188 -14.66 -2.00 -15.70
C PRO A 188 -13.40 -2.62 -16.35
N TYR A 189 -12.59 -1.80 -17.04
CA TYR A 189 -11.36 -2.19 -17.70
C TYR A 189 -10.16 -1.55 -17.00
N ASP A 190 -9.09 -2.33 -16.81
CA ASP A 190 -7.87 -1.85 -16.14
C ASP A 190 -7.11 -0.78 -16.93
N SER A 191 -7.35 -0.66 -18.25
CA SER A 191 -6.58 0.23 -19.12
C SER A 191 -7.41 0.96 -20.19
N LEU A 192 -7.13 2.27 -20.30
CA LEU A 192 -7.79 3.21 -21.20
C LEU A 192 -6.71 3.97 -22.00
N MET A 193 -6.53 3.60 -23.27
CA MET A 193 -5.53 4.20 -24.17
C MET A 193 -6.05 5.51 -24.74
N LEU A 194 -5.25 6.58 -24.76
CA LEU A 194 -5.66 7.86 -25.31
C LEU A 194 -5.94 7.77 -26.82
N ASN A 195 -7.12 8.19 -27.25
CA ASN A 195 -7.48 8.41 -28.67
C ASN A 195 -7.32 9.90 -29.03
N ARG A 196 -7.78 10.82 -28.19
CA ARG A 196 -7.47 12.27 -28.31
C ARG A 196 -7.67 13.04 -27.01
N ARG A 197 -6.94 14.13 -26.87
CA ARG A 197 -7.15 15.17 -25.85
C ARG A 197 -7.07 16.54 -26.51
N TRP A 198 -8.19 17.25 -26.57
CA TRP A 198 -8.36 18.49 -27.32
C TRP A 198 -8.75 19.66 -26.42
N ASP A 199 -8.00 20.75 -26.53
CA ASP A 199 -8.41 22.09 -26.13
C ASP A 199 -9.26 22.68 -27.25
N LEU A 200 -10.54 22.93 -26.98
CA LEU A 200 -11.47 23.49 -27.96
C LEU A 200 -11.59 25.01 -27.84
N GLY A 201 -11.18 25.60 -26.70
CA GLY A 201 -11.11 27.03 -26.47
C GLY A 201 -9.79 27.70 -26.86
N ALA A 202 -8.77 26.92 -27.23
CA ALA A 202 -7.41 27.36 -27.53
C ALA A 202 -7.28 28.70 -28.30
N LEU A 203 -6.77 29.72 -27.60
CA LEU A 203 -6.45 31.04 -28.18
C LEU A 203 -5.19 31.00 -29.07
N GLY A 204 -4.30 30.03 -28.87
CA GLY A 204 -3.08 29.82 -29.65
C GLY A 204 -3.00 28.42 -30.26
N ASP A 205 -1.86 28.09 -30.85
CA ASP A 205 -1.59 26.78 -31.47
C ASP A 205 -0.56 25.94 -30.66
N ARG A 206 -0.26 26.37 -29.41
CA ARG A 206 0.64 25.66 -28.49
C ARG A 206 -0.16 24.75 -27.54
N PRO A 207 0.26 23.49 -27.31
CA PRO A 207 -0.35 22.64 -26.29
C PRO A 207 -0.20 23.18 -24.87
N VAL A 208 -1.22 22.97 -24.04
CA VAL A 208 -1.16 23.18 -22.58
C VAL A 208 -0.66 21.91 -21.91
N ARG A 209 0.15 22.06 -20.86
CA ARG A 209 0.81 20.97 -20.12
C ARG A 209 1.08 21.38 -18.67
N TYR A 210 1.97 20.67 -17.96
CA TYR A 210 2.42 20.99 -16.60
C TYR A 210 2.83 22.46 -16.40
N LYS A 211 2.69 22.95 -15.16
CA LYS A 211 2.45 24.35 -14.73
C LYS A 211 0.98 24.78 -14.81
N ASP A 212 0.25 24.40 -15.86
CA ASP A 212 -1.20 24.66 -15.97
C ASP A 212 -2.05 23.40 -15.68
N ASP A 213 -1.57 22.21 -16.08
CA ASP A 213 -2.20 20.91 -15.80
C ASP A 213 -1.43 20.14 -14.72
N VAL A 214 -2.06 19.90 -13.56
CA VAL A 214 -1.44 19.23 -12.40
C VAL A 214 -1.03 17.78 -12.66
N TYR A 215 -1.63 17.12 -13.66
CA TYR A 215 -1.29 15.75 -14.06
C TYR A 215 -0.37 15.71 -15.29
N ASP A 216 0.14 16.85 -15.78
CA ASP A 216 0.96 16.97 -16.99
C ASP A 216 0.31 16.34 -18.24
N ARG A 217 -1.01 16.45 -18.37
CA ARG A 217 -1.71 16.02 -19.59
C ARG A 217 -1.40 16.96 -20.75
N ILE A 218 -1.24 16.40 -21.96
CA ILE A 218 -1.01 17.19 -23.18
C ILE A 218 -2.34 17.54 -23.86
N TRP A 219 -2.80 18.77 -23.65
CA TRP A 219 -4.01 19.30 -24.30
C TRP A 219 -3.66 19.94 -25.63
N ASN A 220 -4.17 19.40 -26.74
CA ASN A 220 -3.83 19.87 -28.09
C ASN A 220 -4.90 20.84 -28.64
N PRO A 221 -4.54 22.05 -29.10
CA PRO A 221 -5.47 22.99 -29.72
C PRO A 221 -6.25 22.39 -30.90
N ARG A 222 -7.57 22.50 -30.86
CA ARG A 222 -8.47 22.11 -31.96
C ARG A 222 -9.59 23.13 -32.16
N LYS A 223 -9.40 23.98 -33.17
CA LYS A 223 -10.38 25.02 -33.55
C LYS A 223 -11.46 24.44 -34.48
N PHE A 224 -12.72 24.79 -34.24
CA PHE A 224 -13.84 24.45 -35.12
C PHE A 224 -14.09 25.55 -36.17
N PRO A 225 -14.39 25.20 -37.44
CA PRO A 225 -14.83 26.17 -38.44
C PRO A 225 -16.15 26.83 -38.02
N ASN A 226 -16.32 28.13 -38.33
CA ASN A 226 -17.54 28.90 -38.03
C ASN A 226 -17.93 28.98 -36.53
N HIS A 227 -16.98 28.75 -35.63
CA HIS A 227 -17.12 29.01 -34.20
C HIS A 227 -16.36 30.28 -33.80
N ARG A 228 -16.75 30.86 -32.67
CA ARG A 228 -15.96 31.87 -31.94
C ARG A 228 -15.44 31.30 -30.63
N VAL A 229 -14.26 31.75 -30.24
CA VAL A 229 -13.72 31.48 -28.90
C VAL A 229 -14.24 32.54 -27.93
N LEU A 230 -14.71 32.09 -26.79
CA LEU A 230 -15.04 32.88 -25.61
C LEU A 230 -13.92 32.70 -24.59
N SER A 231 -13.65 33.71 -23.77
CA SER A 231 -12.62 33.63 -22.73
C SER A 231 -12.97 34.50 -21.53
N THR A 232 -12.42 34.15 -20.38
CA THR A 232 -12.53 34.93 -19.14
C THR A 232 -11.18 35.08 -18.44
N ASN A 233 -10.99 36.23 -17.81
CA ASN A 233 -9.87 36.50 -16.92
C ASN A 233 -10.24 36.28 -15.44
N LEU A 234 -11.51 35.96 -15.15
CA LEU A 234 -11.98 35.65 -13.80
C LEU A 234 -11.45 34.29 -13.35
N THR A 235 -11.48 34.03 -12.04
CA THR A 235 -11.09 32.73 -11.50
C THR A 235 -12.27 31.77 -11.59
N ILE A 236 -12.11 30.72 -12.39
CA ILE A 236 -12.97 29.54 -12.36
C ILE A 236 -12.68 28.77 -11.07
N ASP A 237 -13.74 28.30 -10.39
CA ASP A 237 -13.71 27.79 -9.03
C ASP A 237 -12.65 26.69 -8.81
N PRO A 238 -11.59 26.95 -8.01
CA PRO A 238 -10.54 25.97 -7.73
C PRO A 238 -10.95 24.94 -6.67
N ASN A 239 -12.05 25.15 -5.93
CA ASN A 239 -12.50 24.27 -4.85
C ASN A 239 -13.42 23.14 -5.32
N ASN A 240 -13.71 23.10 -6.62
CA ASN A 240 -14.49 22.03 -7.21
C ASN A 240 -13.77 20.68 -7.05
N ASN A 241 -14.36 19.79 -6.24
CA ASN A 241 -13.82 18.45 -5.93
C ASN A 241 -13.91 17.45 -7.11
N ASN A 242 -13.95 17.97 -8.34
CA ASN A 242 -13.90 17.25 -9.60
C ASN A 242 -12.48 16.69 -9.79
N GLY A 243 -12.28 15.41 -9.47
CA GLY A 243 -10.98 14.75 -9.49
C GLY A 243 -10.23 14.84 -10.84
N PHE A 244 -10.95 15.03 -11.95
CA PHE A 244 -10.36 15.19 -13.28
C PHE A 244 -9.51 16.47 -13.41
N GLN A 245 -9.77 17.52 -12.61
CA GLN A 245 -8.96 18.75 -12.51
C GLN A 245 -8.37 19.26 -13.85
N PRO A 246 -9.18 19.49 -14.91
CA PRO A 246 -8.68 20.04 -16.18
C PRO A 246 -8.02 21.40 -15.96
N ALA A 247 -6.92 21.66 -16.67
CA ALA A 247 -6.09 22.84 -16.49
C ALA A 247 -6.88 24.16 -16.55
N ARG A 248 -6.54 25.12 -15.67
CA ARG A 248 -7.21 26.43 -15.63
C ARG A 248 -7.14 27.17 -16.95
N ALA A 249 -5.99 27.13 -17.64
CA ALA A 249 -5.79 27.76 -18.94
C ALA A 249 -6.80 27.25 -19.99
N ILE A 250 -7.17 25.96 -19.91
CA ILE A 250 -8.19 25.33 -20.76
C ILE A 250 -9.58 25.84 -20.37
N MET A 251 -9.95 25.68 -19.09
CA MET A 251 -11.31 26.00 -18.63
C MET A 251 -11.65 27.49 -18.77
N ASN A 252 -10.67 28.39 -18.68
CA ASN A 252 -10.83 29.83 -18.91
C ASN A 252 -11.28 30.18 -20.34
N THR A 253 -11.26 29.23 -21.28
CA THR A 253 -11.62 29.43 -22.69
C THR A 253 -12.64 28.40 -23.14
N ALA A 254 -13.46 28.76 -24.13
CA ALA A 254 -14.47 27.85 -24.66
C ALA A 254 -14.83 28.17 -26.11
N SER A 255 -15.27 27.17 -26.86
CA SER A 255 -15.75 27.29 -28.22
C SER A 255 -17.28 27.26 -28.28
N THR A 256 -17.85 28.16 -29.08
CA THR A 256 -19.30 28.22 -29.35
C THR A 256 -19.56 28.57 -30.82
N PRO A 257 -20.57 27.98 -31.48
CA PRO A 257 -20.98 28.35 -32.84
C PRO A 257 -21.29 29.84 -33.01
N LEU A 258 -21.02 30.38 -34.20
CA LEU A 258 -21.44 31.74 -34.57
C LEU A 258 -22.96 31.88 -34.78
N ASN A 259 -23.64 30.79 -35.12
CA ASN A 259 -25.08 30.73 -35.34
C ASN A 259 -25.73 29.86 -34.25
N ALA A 260 -26.75 30.41 -33.56
CA ALA A 260 -27.47 29.72 -32.49
C ALA A 260 -28.18 28.43 -32.93
N SER A 261 -28.46 28.25 -34.22
CA SER A 261 -29.10 27.04 -34.77
C SER A 261 -28.12 25.93 -35.19
N VAL A 262 -26.82 26.05 -34.87
CA VAL A 262 -25.80 25.06 -35.24
C VAL A 262 -25.39 24.25 -34.03
N ASP A 263 -25.43 22.91 -34.17
CA ASP A 263 -24.97 21.96 -33.15
C ASP A 263 -23.42 21.91 -33.10
N ILE A 264 -22.84 21.65 -31.94
CA ILE A 264 -21.41 21.30 -31.86
C ILE A 264 -21.29 19.79 -32.06
N ILE A 265 -20.55 19.37 -33.10
CA ILE A 265 -20.41 17.96 -33.47
C ILE A 265 -18.96 17.51 -33.31
N ILE A 266 -18.76 16.45 -32.51
CA ILE A 266 -17.50 15.73 -32.34
C ILE A 266 -17.66 14.37 -32.99
N TYR A 267 -16.98 14.16 -34.12
CA TYR A 267 -17.14 12.96 -34.95
C TYR A 267 -15.81 12.22 -35.16
N TRP A 268 -15.87 10.87 -35.17
CA TRP A 268 -14.84 10.02 -35.75
C TRP A 268 -15.38 8.67 -36.22
N ILE A 269 -14.64 8.05 -37.14
CA ILE A 269 -14.76 6.63 -37.51
C ILE A 269 -13.64 5.90 -36.76
N PRO A 270 -13.91 4.82 -36.01
CA PRO A 270 -12.87 3.98 -35.44
C PRO A 270 -12.31 3.01 -36.49
N ASP A 271 -11.01 2.70 -36.43
CA ASP A 271 -10.38 1.77 -37.39
C ASP A 271 -10.97 0.35 -37.31
N ASN A 272 -11.54 0.00 -36.16
CA ASN A 272 -12.32 -1.22 -35.96
C ASN A 272 -13.65 -0.89 -35.22
N PRO A 273 -14.82 -1.26 -35.79
CA PRO A 273 -16.12 -0.96 -35.19
C PRO A 273 -16.41 -1.68 -33.86
N SER A 274 -15.66 -2.73 -33.51
CA SER A 274 -15.80 -3.41 -32.22
C SER A 274 -15.05 -2.73 -31.08
N TRP A 275 -14.22 -1.71 -31.37
CA TRP A 275 -13.50 -0.97 -30.34
C TRP A 275 -14.44 -0.16 -29.47
N LYS A 276 -14.21 -0.25 -28.15
CA LYS A 276 -14.95 0.42 -27.09
C LYS A 276 -14.26 1.73 -26.73
N TYR A 277 -15.03 2.79 -26.53
CA TYR A 277 -14.48 4.10 -26.13
C TYR A 277 -15.20 4.71 -24.93
N TYR A 278 -14.44 5.44 -24.13
CA TYR A 278 -14.96 6.38 -23.14
C TYR A 278 -14.70 7.82 -23.62
N VAL A 279 -15.68 8.70 -23.43
CA VAL A 279 -15.61 10.12 -23.81
C VAL A 279 -15.86 10.98 -22.59
N TYR A 280 -15.02 11.99 -22.40
CA TYR A 280 -15.08 12.97 -21.31
C TYR A 280 -15.10 14.37 -21.93
N MET A 281 -16.16 15.14 -21.69
CA MET A 281 -16.35 16.49 -22.19
C MET A 281 -16.36 17.48 -21.03
N HIS A 282 -15.53 18.51 -21.12
CA HIS A 282 -15.34 19.50 -20.05
C HIS A 282 -15.97 20.83 -20.42
N PHE A 283 -16.70 21.38 -19.46
CA PHE A 283 -17.52 22.57 -19.61
C PHE A 283 -17.27 23.55 -18.47
N ALA A 284 -17.24 24.84 -18.80
CA ALA A 284 -17.41 25.94 -17.87
C ALA A 284 -18.02 27.10 -18.67
N GLU A 285 -19.08 27.72 -18.16
CA GLU A 285 -19.55 28.96 -18.77
C GLU A 285 -18.56 30.08 -18.38
N VAL A 286 -17.99 30.73 -19.39
CA VAL A 286 -16.95 31.76 -19.26
C VAL A 286 -17.51 33.17 -19.41
N GLN A 287 -18.79 33.33 -19.75
CA GLN A 287 -19.47 34.61 -19.86
C GLN A 287 -20.62 34.72 -18.85
N GLU A 288 -20.74 35.88 -18.19
CA GLU A 288 -21.92 36.15 -17.36
C GLU A 288 -23.13 36.34 -18.28
N ILE A 289 -24.06 35.37 -18.27
CA ILE A 289 -25.24 35.38 -19.14
C ILE A 289 -26.26 36.41 -18.61
N PRO A 290 -26.72 37.37 -19.43
CA PRO A 290 -27.79 38.31 -19.04
C PRO A 290 -29.09 37.61 -18.63
N ARG A 291 -29.87 38.19 -17.70
CA ARG A 291 -31.12 37.58 -17.20
C ARG A 291 -32.21 37.30 -18.25
N ASN A 292 -32.09 37.88 -19.45
CA ASN A 292 -32.97 37.66 -20.60
C ASN A 292 -32.43 36.64 -21.61
N GLU A 293 -31.29 36.02 -21.29
CA GLU A 293 -30.62 35.00 -22.09
C GLU A 293 -30.39 33.74 -21.25
N THR A 294 -30.26 32.60 -21.94
CA THR A 294 -30.09 31.27 -21.35
C THR A 294 -29.18 30.44 -22.24
N ARG A 295 -28.37 29.55 -21.65
CA ARG A 295 -27.61 28.55 -22.41
C ARG A 295 -27.89 27.14 -21.89
N GLU A 296 -28.66 26.39 -22.67
CA GLU A 296 -29.07 25.02 -22.38
C GLU A 296 -28.96 24.17 -23.65
N PHE A 297 -28.39 22.97 -23.54
CA PHE A 297 -28.23 22.03 -24.66
C PHE A 297 -28.27 20.58 -24.20
N SER A 298 -28.75 19.69 -25.06
CA SER A 298 -28.71 18.24 -24.85
C SER A 298 -27.51 17.64 -25.60
N VAL A 299 -26.96 16.56 -25.04
CA VAL A 299 -25.82 15.82 -25.60
C VAL A 299 -26.33 14.47 -26.10
N PHE A 300 -26.24 14.27 -27.41
CA PHE A 300 -26.62 13.04 -28.09
C PHE A 300 -25.37 12.23 -28.47
N TRP A 301 -25.51 10.91 -28.53
CA TRP A 301 -24.57 10.04 -29.25
C TRP A 301 -25.33 9.25 -30.34
N ASN A 302 -24.86 9.40 -31.57
CA ASN A 302 -25.49 8.91 -32.80
C ASN A 302 -26.98 9.30 -32.88
N ASP A 303 -27.85 8.49 -33.50
CA ASP A 303 -29.15 8.95 -33.99
C ASP A 303 -30.31 8.95 -32.97
N GLU A 304 -30.21 8.28 -31.82
CA GLU A 304 -31.39 8.04 -30.94
C GLU A 304 -31.19 8.19 -29.42
N THR A 305 -29.97 8.32 -28.89
CA THR A 305 -29.74 8.33 -27.43
C THR A 305 -29.26 9.68 -26.87
N ASN A 306 -30.09 10.25 -25.99
CA ASN A 306 -29.70 11.33 -25.06
C ASN A 306 -28.73 10.77 -24.01
N LEU A 307 -27.49 11.26 -24.00
CA LEU A 307 -26.54 11.00 -22.92
C LEU A 307 -26.80 11.94 -21.73
N TYR A 308 -27.12 13.20 -22.03
CA TYR A 308 -27.44 14.24 -21.05
C TYR A 308 -28.50 15.17 -21.66
N GLU A 309 -29.60 15.41 -20.95
CA GLU A 309 -30.67 16.32 -21.38
C GLU A 309 -30.59 17.66 -20.66
N ASN A 310 -30.93 18.75 -21.37
CA ASN A 310 -31.12 20.09 -20.80
C ASN A 310 -29.93 20.58 -19.95
N PHE A 311 -28.71 20.25 -20.37
CA PHE A 311 -27.50 20.61 -19.64
C PHE A 311 -27.16 22.09 -19.82
N SER A 312 -26.89 22.76 -18.72
CA SER A 312 -26.52 24.17 -18.65
C SER A 312 -25.22 24.31 -17.84
N PRO A 313 -24.06 24.60 -18.47
CA PRO A 313 -22.80 24.81 -17.77
C PRO A 313 -22.90 25.97 -16.79
N ARG A 314 -22.34 25.80 -15.59
CA ARG A 314 -22.33 26.84 -14.56
C ARG A 314 -21.27 27.92 -14.85
N PHE A 315 -21.60 29.19 -14.59
CA PHE A 315 -20.68 30.30 -14.76
C PHE A 315 -19.51 30.17 -13.78
N LEU A 316 -18.29 30.21 -14.32
CA LEU A 316 -17.03 30.05 -13.60
C LEU A 316 -16.91 28.74 -12.78
N TYR A 317 -17.53 27.65 -13.22
CA TYR A 317 -17.43 26.34 -12.57
C TYR A 317 -17.15 25.23 -13.60
N THR A 318 -16.37 24.23 -13.23
CA THR A 318 -15.97 23.12 -14.12
C THR A 318 -16.88 21.89 -13.99
N ASP A 319 -17.66 21.61 -15.02
CA ASP A 319 -18.47 20.40 -15.15
C ASP A 319 -17.81 19.42 -16.13
N THR A 320 -17.70 18.13 -15.76
CA THR A 320 -17.22 17.06 -16.65
C THR A 320 -18.37 16.08 -16.92
N LEU A 321 -18.85 16.02 -18.16
CA LEU A 321 -19.82 15.01 -18.60
C LEU A 321 -19.08 13.86 -19.26
N TYR A 322 -19.44 12.62 -18.97
CA TYR A 322 -18.78 11.45 -19.57
C TYR A 322 -19.74 10.30 -19.86
N THR A 323 -19.32 9.40 -20.74
CA THR A 323 -20.06 8.18 -21.08
C THR A 323 -19.93 7.15 -19.96
N GLN A 324 -21.03 6.83 -19.27
CA GLN A 324 -21.04 5.84 -18.17
C GLN A 324 -20.69 4.42 -18.67
N ASN A 325 -21.16 4.07 -19.86
CA ASN A 325 -20.83 2.84 -20.56
C ASN A 325 -19.95 3.14 -21.77
N ALA A 326 -19.08 2.19 -22.16
CA ALA A 326 -18.23 2.36 -23.32
C ALA A 326 -19.05 2.34 -24.63
N VAL A 327 -18.83 3.33 -25.50
CA VAL A 327 -19.49 3.41 -26.81
C VAL A 327 -18.78 2.53 -27.84
N THR A 328 -19.54 1.85 -28.69
CA THR A 328 -19.07 0.97 -29.79
C THR A 328 -19.87 1.25 -31.07
N GLY A 329 -19.32 0.95 -32.24
CA GLY A 329 -20.02 1.14 -33.53
C GLY A 329 -19.10 1.50 -34.69
N SER A 330 -19.67 1.56 -35.90
CA SER A 330 -18.97 1.95 -37.14
C SER A 330 -18.64 3.43 -37.25
N SER A 331 -19.30 4.27 -36.45
CA SER A 331 -18.93 5.69 -36.26
C SER A 331 -19.48 6.20 -34.95
N HIS A 332 -18.87 7.27 -34.46
CA HIS A 332 -19.31 7.98 -33.27
C HIS A 332 -19.50 9.45 -33.62
N GLU A 333 -20.75 9.91 -33.57
CA GLU A 333 -21.13 11.32 -33.60
C GLU A 333 -21.63 11.72 -32.21
N PHE A 334 -20.93 12.64 -31.56
CA PHE A 334 -21.39 13.29 -30.33
C PHE A 334 -21.86 14.70 -30.68
N ARG A 335 -23.14 14.98 -30.42
CA ARG A 335 -23.81 16.20 -30.88
C ARG A 335 -24.36 16.95 -29.67
N LEU A 336 -23.87 18.16 -29.46
CA LEU A 336 -24.40 19.10 -28.47
C LEU A 336 -25.38 20.00 -29.21
N GLN A 337 -26.67 19.85 -28.92
CA GLN A 337 -27.77 20.52 -29.61
C GLN A 337 -28.52 21.45 -28.67
N ARG A 338 -28.70 22.70 -29.10
CA ARG A 338 -29.41 23.75 -28.35
C ARG A 338 -30.87 23.36 -28.09
N THR A 339 -31.35 23.50 -26.86
CA THR A 339 -32.77 23.27 -26.53
C THR A 339 -33.67 24.42 -26.99
N ALA A 340 -34.99 24.19 -26.97
CA ALA A 340 -35.98 25.25 -27.24
C ALA A 340 -35.96 26.38 -26.20
N ASN A 341 -35.52 26.12 -24.96
CA ASN A 341 -35.49 27.09 -23.85
C ASN A 341 -34.23 27.96 -23.84
N SER A 342 -33.17 27.54 -24.54
CA SER A 342 -31.91 28.27 -24.65
C SER A 342 -32.02 29.44 -25.64
N THR A 343 -31.50 30.62 -25.32
CA THR A 343 -31.30 31.69 -26.33
C THR A 343 -29.94 31.62 -26.99
N LEU A 344 -28.95 31.03 -26.32
CA LEU A 344 -27.55 30.96 -26.75
C LEU A 344 -27.21 29.59 -27.39
N PRO A 345 -26.23 29.54 -28.32
CA PRO A 345 -25.68 28.29 -28.84
C PRO A 345 -25.03 27.43 -27.74
N PRO A 346 -24.79 26.13 -27.99
CA PRO A 346 -24.01 25.28 -27.08
C PRO A 346 -22.58 25.80 -26.89
N ILE A 347 -21.90 25.34 -25.85
CA ILE A 347 -20.52 25.73 -25.51
C ILE A 347 -19.74 24.51 -25.06
N ILE A 348 -18.45 24.44 -25.35
CA ILE A 348 -17.55 23.38 -24.86
C ILE A 348 -16.12 23.91 -24.70
N ASN A 349 -15.42 23.49 -23.65
CA ASN A 349 -14.07 23.96 -23.34
C ASN A 349 -13.04 22.94 -23.83
N ALA A 350 -13.26 21.66 -23.53
CA ALA A 350 -12.32 20.59 -23.92
C ALA A 350 -13.00 19.22 -24.06
N VAL A 351 -12.31 18.28 -24.70
CA VAL A 351 -12.73 16.87 -24.79
C VAL A 351 -11.54 15.91 -24.73
N GLU A 352 -11.71 14.83 -23.97
CA GLU A 352 -10.83 13.65 -23.98
C GLU A 352 -11.61 12.44 -24.49
N THR A 353 -11.00 11.60 -25.31
CA THR A 353 -11.54 10.27 -25.63
C THR A 353 -10.47 9.20 -25.48
N TYR A 354 -10.86 8.07 -24.92
CA TYR A 354 -9.99 6.93 -24.64
C TYR A 354 -10.59 5.66 -25.23
N ARG A 355 -9.76 4.85 -25.89
CA ARG A 355 -10.08 3.49 -26.34
C ARG A 355 -9.81 2.52 -25.20
N VAL A 356 -10.74 1.62 -24.90
CA VAL A 356 -10.47 0.48 -24.02
C VAL A 356 -9.38 -0.39 -24.66
N ASN A 357 -8.39 -0.80 -23.87
CA ASN A 357 -7.40 -1.78 -24.32
C ASN A 357 -7.45 -3.00 -23.39
N GLU A 358 -7.98 -4.12 -23.90
CA GLU A 358 -8.29 -5.29 -23.07
C GLU A 358 -7.05 -6.14 -22.81
N PHE A 359 -6.60 -6.16 -21.56
CA PHE A 359 -5.43 -6.89 -21.10
C PHE A 359 -5.77 -8.32 -20.69
N LEU A 360 -6.02 -9.14 -21.71
CA LEU A 360 -6.48 -10.53 -21.61
C LEU A 360 -5.35 -11.55 -21.42
N GLN A 361 -4.10 -11.21 -21.71
CA GLN A 361 -2.99 -12.16 -21.61
C GLN A 361 -2.54 -12.33 -20.15
N PRO A 362 -2.55 -13.56 -19.60
CA PRO A 362 -2.04 -13.81 -18.26
C PRO A 362 -0.49 -13.70 -18.24
N PRO A 363 0.10 -13.18 -17.14
CA PRO A 363 1.53 -13.18 -16.93
C PRO A 363 2.05 -14.57 -16.58
N THR A 364 3.38 -14.75 -16.66
CA THR A 364 4.07 -15.95 -16.14
C THR A 364 3.69 -16.16 -14.67
N ASP A 365 3.56 -17.43 -14.29
CA ASP A 365 3.30 -17.81 -12.90
C ASP A 365 4.36 -17.21 -11.94
N GLN A 366 3.89 -16.53 -10.88
CA GLN A 366 4.75 -15.75 -9.99
C GLN A 366 5.85 -16.60 -9.34
N GLN A 367 5.61 -17.90 -9.07
CA GLN A 367 6.63 -18.80 -8.53
C GLN A 367 7.82 -18.95 -9.49
N ASP A 368 7.53 -19.03 -10.79
CA ASP A 368 8.54 -19.16 -11.83
C ASP A 368 9.28 -17.83 -12.05
N VAL A 369 8.57 -16.69 -11.96
CA VAL A 369 9.15 -15.33 -11.99
C VAL A 369 10.13 -15.12 -10.83
N ASP A 370 9.71 -15.38 -9.60
CA ASP A 370 10.53 -15.21 -8.39
C ASP A 370 11.79 -16.10 -8.44
N ALA A 371 11.62 -17.35 -8.89
CA ALA A 371 12.72 -18.29 -9.06
C ALA A 371 13.74 -17.80 -10.09
N ILE A 372 13.30 -17.39 -11.29
CA ILE A 372 14.21 -16.97 -12.36
C ILE A 372 14.86 -15.61 -12.07
N MET A 373 14.17 -14.68 -11.42
CA MET A 373 14.75 -13.41 -10.99
C MET A 373 15.79 -13.59 -9.88
N ARG A 374 15.56 -14.52 -8.94
CA ARG A 374 16.58 -14.92 -7.96
C ARG A 374 17.81 -15.52 -8.65
N ILE A 375 17.63 -16.40 -9.64
CA ILE A 375 18.75 -16.97 -10.43
C ILE A 375 19.52 -15.86 -11.16
N LYS A 376 18.80 -14.94 -11.83
CA LYS A 376 19.37 -13.79 -12.55
C LYS A 376 20.26 -12.96 -11.64
N SER A 377 19.74 -12.57 -10.48
CA SER A 377 20.46 -11.79 -9.46
C SER A 377 21.66 -12.55 -8.89
N LYS A 378 21.46 -13.81 -8.47
CA LYS A 378 22.47 -14.66 -7.82
C LYS A 378 23.76 -14.83 -8.63
N TYR A 379 23.63 -14.96 -9.95
CA TYR A 379 24.78 -15.17 -10.86
C TYR A 379 25.17 -13.94 -11.67
N GLY A 380 24.48 -12.80 -11.50
CA GLY A 380 24.67 -11.61 -12.32
C GLY A 380 24.46 -11.91 -13.81
N VAL A 381 23.38 -12.62 -14.16
CA VAL A 381 23.10 -13.07 -15.53
C VAL A 381 22.89 -11.87 -16.44
N LYS A 382 23.92 -11.50 -17.22
CA LYS A 382 23.88 -10.42 -18.21
C LYS A 382 23.21 -10.88 -19.50
N LYS A 383 21.92 -11.20 -19.40
CA LYS A 383 21.01 -11.36 -20.54
C LYS A 383 19.98 -10.23 -20.48
N ASN A 384 19.43 -9.86 -21.62
CA ASN A 384 18.29 -8.94 -21.74
C ASN A 384 17.03 -9.67 -21.22
N TRP A 385 16.94 -9.78 -19.90
CA TRP A 385 15.96 -10.56 -19.14
C TRP A 385 15.14 -9.58 -18.29
N LEU A 386 14.47 -8.65 -18.95
CA LEU A 386 13.61 -7.64 -18.32
C LEU A 386 12.15 -7.79 -18.80
N GLY A 387 11.19 -7.39 -17.96
CA GLY A 387 9.78 -7.72 -18.15
C GLY A 387 9.43 -9.16 -17.75
N ASP A 388 8.37 -9.70 -18.32
CA ASP A 388 7.85 -11.04 -17.96
C ASP A 388 8.62 -12.17 -18.69
N PRO A 389 8.99 -13.29 -18.03
CA PRO A 389 9.84 -14.32 -18.64
C PRO A 389 9.25 -15.05 -19.85
N CYS A 390 7.94 -15.35 -19.86
CA CYS A 390 7.30 -16.15 -20.90
C CYS A 390 6.34 -15.34 -21.78
N ALA A 391 5.62 -14.39 -21.19
CA ALA A 391 4.59 -13.62 -21.88
C ALA A 391 5.14 -12.25 -22.34
N PRO A 392 4.65 -11.69 -23.45
CA PRO A 392 3.72 -12.28 -24.42
C PRO A 392 4.28 -13.54 -25.11
N VAL A 393 3.42 -14.53 -25.35
CA VAL A 393 3.71 -15.90 -25.88
C VAL A 393 4.73 -15.94 -27.03
N ASN A 394 4.69 -14.97 -27.95
CA ASN A 394 5.55 -14.93 -29.14
C ASN A 394 6.97 -14.38 -28.86
N TYR A 395 7.18 -13.78 -27.68
CA TYR A 395 8.39 -13.06 -27.30
C TYR A 395 8.83 -13.38 -25.85
N PRO A 396 9.01 -14.67 -25.47
CA PRO A 396 9.62 -15.03 -24.19
C PRO A 396 11.08 -14.55 -24.14
N TRP A 397 11.65 -14.55 -22.94
CA TRP A 397 13.07 -14.26 -22.76
C TRP A 397 13.96 -15.21 -23.56
N LYS A 398 15.03 -14.65 -24.13
CA LYS A 398 16.02 -15.44 -24.87
C LYS A 398 16.60 -16.53 -23.96
N ASP A 399 16.65 -17.75 -24.49
CA ASP A 399 17.11 -18.97 -23.82
C ASP A 399 16.20 -19.47 -22.68
N ILE A 400 14.93 -19.06 -22.68
CA ILE A 400 13.85 -19.66 -21.89
C ILE A 400 12.76 -20.16 -22.85
N ASP A 401 12.31 -21.41 -22.68
CA ASP A 401 11.09 -21.91 -23.32
C ASP A 401 10.00 -22.12 -22.26
N CYS A 402 8.75 -21.83 -22.62
CA CYS A 402 7.61 -21.90 -21.70
C CYS A 402 6.46 -22.76 -22.27
N SER A 403 5.64 -23.31 -21.39
CA SER A 403 4.36 -23.93 -21.77
C SER A 403 3.25 -22.89 -21.75
N TYR A 404 2.40 -22.96 -22.76
CA TYR A 404 1.21 -22.12 -22.91
C TYR A 404 -0.01 -23.02 -22.95
N VAL A 405 -0.95 -22.79 -22.03
CA VAL A 405 -2.26 -23.43 -21.96
C VAL A 405 -3.29 -22.30 -21.98
N ASP A 406 -4.37 -22.47 -22.75
CA ASP A 406 -5.36 -21.42 -22.94
C ASP A 406 -5.98 -20.98 -21.61
N ASN A 407 -6.02 -19.66 -21.36
CA ASN A 407 -6.45 -19.02 -20.12
C ASN A 407 -5.65 -19.33 -18.83
N GLU A 408 -4.51 -20.04 -18.91
CA GLU A 408 -3.63 -20.27 -17.75
C GLU A 408 -2.36 -19.41 -17.80
N SER A 409 -1.77 -19.14 -16.62
CA SER A 409 -0.46 -18.48 -16.53
C SER A 409 0.65 -19.35 -17.12
N PRO A 410 1.47 -18.84 -18.06
CA PRO A 410 2.57 -19.60 -18.64
C PRO A 410 3.56 -20.08 -17.58
N ARG A 411 4.12 -21.28 -17.79
CA ARG A 411 5.12 -21.89 -16.91
C ARG A 411 6.46 -22.07 -17.61
N ILE A 412 7.56 -21.89 -16.90
CA ILE A 412 8.92 -22.08 -17.43
C ILE A 412 9.21 -23.59 -17.52
N ILE A 413 9.35 -24.10 -18.74
CA ILE A 413 9.66 -25.52 -19.02
C ILE A 413 11.12 -25.74 -19.42
N SER A 414 11.85 -24.69 -19.81
CA SER A 414 13.22 -24.79 -20.30
C SER A 414 14.02 -23.56 -19.91
N VAL A 415 15.20 -23.76 -19.34
CA VAL A 415 16.17 -22.69 -19.07
C VAL A 415 17.54 -23.10 -19.59
N ASN A 416 18.12 -22.28 -20.47
CA ASN A 416 19.46 -22.47 -21.00
C ASN A 416 20.39 -21.31 -20.58
N LEU A 417 21.28 -21.62 -19.64
CA LEU A 417 22.34 -20.74 -19.14
C LEU A 417 23.72 -21.32 -19.47
N SER A 418 23.83 -22.19 -20.49
CA SER A 418 25.12 -22.72 -20.92
C SER A 418 26.06 -21.62 -21.42
N LEU A 419 27.36 -21.81 -21.19
CA LEU A 419 28.46 -20.89 -21.55
C LEU A 419 28.32 -19.45 -21.00
N GLY A 420 27.41 -19.21 -20.05
CA GLY A 420 27.13 -17.90 -19.47
C GLY A 420 28.17 -17.38 -18.48
N GLY A 421 29.20 -18.18 -18.17
CA GLY A 421 30.25 -17.83 -17.20
C GLY A 421 29.80 -17.90 -15.74
N LEU A 422 28.67 -18.56 -15.44
CA LEU A 422 28.15 -18.71 -14.07
C LEU A 422 29.20 -19.39 -13.18
N SER A 423 29.27 -18.99 -11.90
CA SER A 423 30.24 -19.55 -10.95
C SER A 423 29.67 -19.67 -9.54
N GLY A 424 30.26 -20.56 -8.73
CA GLY A 424 29.76 -20.93 -7.41
C GLY A 424 28.78 -22.11 -7.45
N GLU A 425 28.10 -22.35 -6.33
CA GLU A 425 27.15 -23.47 -6.18
C GLU A 425 25.85 -23.27 -6.98
N ILE A 426 25.19 -24.38 -7.33
CA ILE A 426 23.88 -24.38 -8.00
C ILE A 426 22.80 -23.97 -6.98
N ASP A 427 22.14 -22.84 -7.21
CA ASP A 427 21.16 -22.28 -6.30
C ASP A 427 19.86 -23.13 -6.29
N PRO A 428 19.30 -23.44 -5.10
CA PRO A 428 18.04 -24.18 -4.99
C PRO A 428 16.85 -23.56 -5.73
N ALA A 429 16.88 -22.28 -6.12
CA ALA A 429 15.83 -21.66 -6.93
C ALA A 429 15.53 -22.40 -8.25
N PHE A 430 16.50 -23.10 -8.84
CA PHE A 430 16.24 -23.96 -10.01
C PHE A 430 15.24 -25.10 -9.74
N PHE A 431 15.03 -25.49 -8.47
CA PHE A 431 13.99 -26.46 -8.09
C PHE A 431 12.58 -25.82 -8.02
N ASN A 432 12.49 -24.52 -7.74
CA ASN A 432 11.20 -23.82 -7.62
C ASN A 432 10.49 -23.65 -8.99
N LEU A 433 11.22 -23.81 -10.09
CA LEU A 433 10.68 -23.96 -11.44
C LEU A 433 10.02 -25.35 -11.57
N THR A 434 8.83 -25.51 -11.00
CA THR A 434 8.20 -26.84 -10.83
C THR A 434 7.93 -27.53 -12.15
N PHE A 435 7.57 -26.79 -13.21
CA PHE A 435 7.31 -27.31 -14.55
C PHE A 435 8.57 -27.54 -15.41
N ILE A 436 9.79 -27.30 -14.91
CA ILE A 436 11.00 -27.40 -15.72
C ILE A 436 11.26 -28.83 -16.26
N GLN A 437 11.33 -28.94 -17.59
CA GLN A 437 11.60 -30.16 -18.35
C GLN A 437 13.02 -30.18 -18.92
N LYS A 438 13.65 -29.02 -19.11
CA LYS A 438 15.02 -28.87 -19.64
C LYS A 438 15.78 -27.83 -18.83
N LEU A 439 16.96 -28.20 -18.33
CA LEU A 439 17.86 -27.26 -17.66
C LEU A 439 19.28 -27.46 -18.19
N ASN A 440 19.77 -26.48 -18.95
CA ASN A 440 21.11 -26.51 -19.51
C ASN A 440 22.02 -25.49 -18.82
N LEU A 441 23.01 -25.99 -18.07
CA LEU A 441 24.06 -25.21 -17.40
C LEU A 441 25.47 -25.57 -17.92
N GLU A 442 25.58 -26.17 -19.11
CA GLU A 442 26.85 -26.65 -19.67
C GLU A 442 27.91 -25.55 -19.86
N GLY A 443 29.19 -25.89 -19.71
CA GLY A 443 30.31 -24.99 -20.00
C GLY A 443 30.43 -23.76 -19.09
N ASN A 444 29.92 -23.84 -17.86
CA ASN A 444 30.08 -22.82 -16.83
C ASN A 444 31.22 -23.19 -15.84
N LYS A 445 31.39 -22.38 -14.79
CA LYS A 445 32.35 -22.58 -13.69
C LYS A 445 31.61 -22.91 -12.38
N LEU A 446 30.52 -23.66 -12.46
CA LEU A 446 29.75 -24.06 -11.29
C LEU A 446 30.51 -25.12 -10.49
N THR A 447 30.39 -25.04 -9.17
CA THR A 447 31.20 -25.80 -8.20
C THR A 447 30.30 -26.48 -7.16
N GLY A 448 30.75 -27.59 -6.58
CA GLY A 448 30.08 -28.19 -5.41
C GLY A 448 28.98 -29.19 -5.76
N ALA A 449 28.10 -29.46 -4.81
CA ALA A 449 27.12 -30.53 -4.92
C ALA A 449 25.92 -30.14 -5.80
N ILE A 450 25.57 -31.02 -6.75
CA ILE A 450 24.33 -30.89 -7.53
C ILE A 450 23.12 -31.14 -6.58
N PRO A 451 22.12 -30.25 -6.52
CA PRO A 451 20.94 -30.43 -5.67
C PRO A 451 20.22 -31.76 -5.94
N VAL A 452 20.00 -32.56 -4.88
CA VAL A 452 19.48 -33.93 -4.97
C VAL A 452 18.17 -34.03 -5.77
N LYS A 453 17.24 -33.08 -5.57
CA LYS A 453 15.96 -33.06 -6.30
C LYS A 453 16.10 -32.88 -7.82
N LEU A 454 17.16 -32.20 -8.30
CA LEU A 454 17.44 -32.10 -9.73
C LEU A 454 17.98 -33.43 -10.28
N ILE A 455 18.76 -34.16 -9.48
CA ILE A 455 19.25 -35.51 -9.81
C ILE A 455 18.09 -36.50 -9.86
N GLU A 456 17.17 -36.46 -8.89
CA GLU A 456 15.96 -37.31 -8.84
C GLU A 456 15.08 -37.09 -10.08
N ARG A 457 14.76 -35.83 -10.41
CA ARG A 457 13.99 -35.46 -11.61
C ARG A 457 14.71 -35.83 -12.91
N SER A 458 16.04 -35.82 -12.94
CA SER A 458 16.78 -36.27 -14.11
C SER A 458 16.79 -37.79 -14.23
N SER A 459 16.91 -38.50 -13.11
CA SER A 459 16.95 -39.97 -13.05
C SER A 459 15.60 -40.61 -13.38
N ASN A 460 14.49 -39.96 -13.04
CA ASN A 460 13.14 -40.43 -13.39
C ASN A 460 12.64 -39.94 -14.77
N GLY A 461 13.48 -39.23 -15.53
CA GLY A 461 13.17 -38.75 -16.88
C GLY A 461 12.32 -37.48 -16.97
N SER A 462 11.86 -36.90 -15.85
CA SER A 462 11.06 -35.66 -15.85
C SER A 462 11.84 -34.38 -16.14
N LEU A 463 13.18 -34.43 -16.10
CA LEU A 463 14.07 -33.29 -16.38
C LEU A 463 15.30 -33.70 -17.21
N SER A 464 15.43 -33.12 -18.40
CA SER A 464 16.68 -33.13 -19.18
C SER A 464 17.67 -32.13 -18.57
N LEU A 465 18.48 -32.60 -17.62
CA LEU A 465 19.51 -31.82 -16.94
C LEU A 465 20.86 -31.96 -17.67
N ARG A 466 21.46 -30.85 -18.09
CA ARG A 466 22.78 -30.82 -18.72
C ARG A 466 23.76 -29.97 -17.93
N LEU A 467 24.88 -30.58 -17.53
CA LEU A 467 25.88 -29.99 -16.64
C LEU A 467 27.33 -30.14 -17.14
N GLY A 468 27.55 -30.79 -18.30
CA GLY A 468 28.87 -31.03 -18.87
C GLY A 468 29.71 -29.77 -19.02
N GLY A 469 31.03 -29.88 -18.84
CA GLY A 469 31.95 -28.74 -18.90
C GLY A 469 32.09 -27.93 -17.59
N ASN A 470 31.29 -28.20 -16.56
CA ASN A 470 31.56 -27.75 -15.20
C ASN A 470 32.43 -28.80 -14.49
N SER A 471 33.73 -28.54 -14.36
CA SER A 471 34.70 -29.52 -13.85
C SER A 471 34.57 -29.83 -12.34
N ASP A 472 34.03 -28.89 -11.58
CA ASP A 472 34.03 -28.91 -10.10
C ASP A 472 32.67 -29.27 -9.50
N LEU A 473 31.72 -29.75 -10.31
CA LEU A 473 30.44 -30.29 -9.85
C LEU A 473 30.56 -31.76 -9.44
N CYS A 474 29.88 -32.15 -8.37
CA CYS A 474 29.74 -33.55 -7.97
C CYS A 474 28.29 -33.98 -7.79
N VAL A 475 28.05 -35.27 -8.00
CA VAL A 475 26.92 -35.98 -7.40
C VAL A 475 27.22 -36.10 -5.89
N SER A 476 26.19 -36.00 -5.05
CA SER A 476 26.23 -35.70 -3.60
C SER A 476 27.09 -36.60 -2.69
N ALA A 477 27.81 -37.59 -3.22
CA ALA A 477 28.72 -38.48 -2.49
C ALA A 477 30.22 -38.32 -2.86
N SER A 478 30.60 -37.46 -3.82
CA SER A 478 31.97 -37.45 -4.38
C SER A 478 32.69 -36.09 -4.51
N CYS A 479 32.18 -35.00 -3.91
CA CYS A 479 32.94 -33.73 -3.85
C CYS A 479 34.16 -33.84 -2.92
N GLN A 480 35.33 -34.14 -3.49
CA GLN A 480 36.61 -33.69 -2.96
C GLN A 480 37.24 -32.72 -3.96
N THR A 481 37.62 -31.54 -3.48
CA THR A 481 38.28 -30.47 -4.23
C THR A 481 39.58 -30.98 -4.87
N LEU A 482 39.67 -30.93 -6.20
CA LEU A 482 40.79 -31.48 -6.96
C LEU A 482 41.59 -30.36 -7.65
N ASP A 483 42.63 -29.89 -6.94
CA ASP A 483 43.63 -28.95 -7.45
C ASP A 483 44.44 -29.58 -8.60
N LEU A 484 44.41 -28.96 -9.78
CA LEU A 484 45.21 -29.36 -10.94
C LEU A 484 46.31 -28.34 -11.28
N LYS A 485 47.54 -28.76 -10.99
CA LYS A 485 48.77 -27.97 -11.03
C LYS A 485 49.25 -27.58 -12.43
N THR A 486 49.68 -26.32 -12.52
CA THR A 486 50.88 -25.82 -13.24
C THR A 486 51.04 -26.05 -14.76
N LYS A 487 51.23 -24.94 -15.49
CA LYS A 487 52.56 -24.59 -16.07
C LYS A 487 52.63 -23.12 -16.53
N LYS A 488 53.82 -22.53 -16.47
CA LYS A 488 54.15 -21.15 -16.89
C LYS A 488 54.81 -21.12 -18.27
N SER A 489 54.38 -20.21 -19.15
CA SER A 489 55.21 -19.36 -20.03
C SER A 489 54.27 -18.42 -20.83
N ALA A 490 54.11 -17.13 -20.51
CA ALA A 490 55.06 -16.02 -20.62
C ALA A 490 55.21 -15.43 -22.05
N TYR A 491 54.32 -14.48 -22.39
CA TYR A 491 54.45 -13.37 -23.38
C TYR A 491 53.25 -12.40 -23.12
N VAL A 492 53.25 -11.10 -23.49
CA VAL A 492 54.10 -9.96 -23.08
C VAL A 492 53.43 -8.64 -23.58
N VAL A 493 53.50 -7.52 -22.82
CA VAL A 493 52.88 -6.17 -23.08
C VAL A 493 51.33 -6.12 -22.95
N PRO A 494 50.68 -5.00 -22.57
CA PRO A 494 51.11 -3.78 -21.86
C PRO A 494 50.64 -3.84 -20.36
N LEU A 495 50.37 -2.80 -19.55
CA LEU A 495 50.48 -1.32 -19.64
C LEU A 495 50.93 -0.76 -18.26
N VAL A 496 51.09 0.56 -18.17
CA VAL A 496 51.54 1.34 -17.00
C VAL A 496 50.40 2.16 -16.36
N ALA A 497 50.35 2.12 -15.02
CA ALA A 497 49.86 3.12 -14.05
C ALA A 497 48.60 3.99 -14.26
N SER A 498 47.71 3.96 -13.24
CA SER A 498 47.14 5.18 -12.61
C SER A 498 46.44 4.96 -11.24
N VAL A 499 47.03 4.18 -10.32
CA VAL A 499 46.45 3.94 -8.96
C VAL A 499 47.01 4.89 -7.87
N VAL A 500 47.92 5.80 -8.21
CA VAL A 500 48.51 6.77 -7.25
C VAL A 500 47.52 7.88 -6.84
N GLY A 501 46.49 8.14 -7.66
CA GLY A 501 45.53 9.23 -7.40
C GLY A 501 44.57 8.98 -6.22
N VAL A 502 43.97 7.78 -6.14
CA VAL A 502 42.83 7.54 -5.23
C VAL A 502 43.26 7.45 -3.76
N PHE A 503 44.35 6.73 -3.45
CA PHE A 503 44.90 6.72 -2.10
C PHE A 503 45.49 8.08 -1.69
N GLY A 504 46.05 8.84 -2.64
CA GLY A 504 46.49 10.22 -2.42
C GLY A 504 45.32 11.13 -2.03
N LEU A 505 44.19 11.03 -2.74
CA LEU A 505 43.00 11.86 -2.48
C LEU A 505 42.35 11.53 -1.13
N VAL A 506 42.19 10.25 -0.78
CA VAL A 506 41.60 9.84 0.51
C VAL A 506 42.50 10.27 1.68
N ILE A 507 43.82 10.16 1.55
CA ILE A 507 44.77 10.64 2.57
C ILE A 507 44.77 12.17 2.62
N ALA A 508 44.67 12.88 1.49
CA ALA A 508 44.57 14.34 1.45
C ALA A 508 43.29 14.86 2.09
N ILE A 509 42.13 14.22 1.85
CA ILE A 509 40.85 14.56 2.47
C ILE A 509 40.90 14.27 3.97
N ALA A 510 41.44 13.11 4.39
CA ALA A 510 41.61 12.80 5.81
C ALA A 510 42.55 13.80 6.51
N LEU A 511 43.67 14.17 5.89
CA LEU A 511 44.60 15.18 6.42
C LEU A 511 44.00 16.60 6.41
N PHE A 512 43.17 16.96 5.42
CA PHE A 512 42.46 18.24 5.37
C PHE A 512 41.39 18.34 6.45
N LEU A 513 40.63 17.27 6.69
CA LEU A 513 39.66 17.18 7.79
C LEU A 513 40.35 17.21 9.16
N LEU A 514 41.50 16.54 9.31
CA LEU A 514 42.32 16.61 10.53
C LEU A 514 43.00 17.97 10.72
N TYR A 515 43.38 18.67 9.65
CA TYR A 515 43.90 20.04 9.67
C TYR A 515 42.81 21.02 10.11
N LYS A 516 41.60 20.93 9.52
CA LYS A 516 40.44 21.74 9.91
C LYS A 516 40.03 21.49 11.37
N LYS A 517 40.11 20.24 11.83
CA LYS A 517 39.84 19.84 13.23
C LYS A 517 40.94 20.25 14.23
N ARG A 518 42.13 20.65 13.77
CA ARG A 518 43.21 21.16 14.62
C ARG A 518 43.22 22.67 14.84
N HIS A 519 42.45 23.44 14.06
CA HIS A 519 42.45 24.91 14.15
C HIS A 519 41.25 25.52 14.90
N GLN A 520 40.36 24.70 15.45
CA GLN A 520 39.36 25.11 16.44
C GLN A 520 39.32 24.11 17.60
N SER A 521 40.11 24.39 18.65
CA SER A 521 39.92 23.79 19.96
C SER A 521 40.23 24.80 21.05
N GLY A 522 39.22 25.05 21.89
CA GLY A 522 39.25 26.01 22.99
C GLY A 522 37.86 26.67 23.14
N LYS A 523 37.07 26.41 24.18
CA LYS A 523 37.27 25.55 25.36
C LYS A 523 35.92 24.97 25.81
N ASN A 524 35.95 23.77 26.42
CA ASN A 524 35.05 23.20 27.46
C ASN A 524 33.50 23.30 27.31
N SER A 525 32.69 22.33 27.73
CA SER A 525 32.87 20.91 28.10
C SER A 525 31.48 20.25 28.23
N TYR A 526 31.44 18.92 28.43
CA TYR A 526 30.25 18.07 28.58
C TYR A 526 29.56 17.67 27.27
N ALA A 527 29.01 16.45 27.25
CA ALA A 527 28.76 15.67 26.04
C ALA A 527 27.35 15.07 26.04
N LEU A 528 26.69 15.10 24.87
CA LEU A 528 25.43 14.43 24.53
C LEU A 528 25.43 14.16 23.00
N SER A 529 24.62 13.19 22.55
CA SER A 529 24.64 12.62 21.20
C SER A 529 23.81 13.41 20.17
N TRP A 530 23.84 12.95 18.91
CA TRP A 530 23.42 13.73 17.73
C TRP A 530 21.91 13.79 17.46
N GLU A 531 21.06 13.13 18.25
CA GLU A 531 19.62 13.00 17.99
C GLU A 531 18.81 14.24 18.43
N GLU A 532 19.32 15.06 19.34
CA GLU A 532 18.56 16.18 19.94
C GLU A 532 18.63 17.52 19.16
N ARG A 533 19.19 17.56 17.93
CA ARG A 533 19.33 18.80 17.14
C ARG A 533 18.40 18.95 15.93
N LEU A 534 17.57 17.96 15.63
CA LEU A 534 16.60 18.03 14.52
C LEU A 534 15.17 18.38 14.95
N GLN A 535 14.86 18.33 16.25
CA GLN A 535 13.51 18.62 16.77
C GLN A 535 13.26 20.09 17.12
N LEU A 536 14.31 20.93 17.18
CA LEU A 536 14.24 22.32 17.70
C LEU A 536 14.16 23.42 16.62
N SER A 537 13.78 23.06 15.38
CA SER A 537 13.55 24.02 14.29
C SER A 537 12.22 23.82 13.54
N LEU A 538 11.30 23.00 14.07
CA LEU A 538 9.98 22.73 13.49
C LEU A 538 8.81 23.38 14.27
N ASP A 539 8.99 23.67 15.56
CA ASP A 539 7.91 24.19 16.42
C ASP A 539 7.69 25.73 16.33
N ALA A 540 8.35 26.43 15.39
CA ALA A 540 8.32 27.90 15.29
C ALA A 540 7.45 28.46 14.14
N ALA A 541 6.69 27.62 13.44
CA ALA A 541 5.90 28.00 12.25
C ALA A 541 4.41 27.58 12.30
N GLN A 542 3.93 27.04 13.42
CA GLN A 542 2.57 26.49 13.55
C GLN A 542 1.53 27.51 14.05
N GLU A 543 1.93 28.73 14.46
CA GLU A 543 1.15 29.57 15.39
C GLU A 543 0.52 30.86 14.83
N SER A 544 0.42 31.07 13.50
CA SER A 544 -0.04 32.38 12.95
C SER A 544 -1.12 32.38 11.85
N ALA A 545 -1.81 31.26 11.58
CA ALA A 545 -2.85 31.20 10.52
C ALA A 545 -4.30 30.99 11.03
N ASN A 546 -4.50 30.67 12.32
CA ASN A 546 -5.82 30.39 12.89
C ASN A 546 -6.66 31.63 13.27
N GLN A 547 -6.24 32.84 12.87
CA GLN A 547 -6.81 34.08 13.44
C GLN A 547 -7.81 34.85 12.54
N GLU A 548 -8.03 34.44 11.27
CA GLU A 548 -9.07 35.04 10.41
C GLU A 548 -10.27 34.13 10.07
N LEU A 549 -10.22 32.84 10.46
CA LEU A 549 -11.32 31.88 10.26
C LEU A 549 -12.63 32.27 10.99
N PHE A 550 -12.57 33.27 11.88
CA PHE A 550 -13.65 33.66 12.79
C PHE A 550 -14.53 34.83 12.32
N SER A 551 -14.26 35.46 11.16
CA SER A 551 -14.89 36.76 10.83
C SER A 551 -16.11 36.73 9.89
N LEU A 552 -16.31 35.68 9.09
CA LEU A 552 -17.27 35.72 7.96
C LEU A 552 -18.21 34.50 7.81
N MET A 553 -18.46 33.75 8.89
CA MET A 553 -19.69 32.93 9.05
C MET A 553 -21.00 33.75 9.10
N ALA A 554 -20.96 35.05 8.78
CA ALA A 554 -22.08 35.95 8.86
C ALA A 554 -22.31 36.69 7.54
N ARG A 555 -23.08 36.08 6.61
CA ARG A 555 -24.09 36.76 5.76
C ARG A 555 -24.99 35.80 4.93
N TYR A 556 -25.91 35.14 5.64
CA TYR A 556 -27.30 34.87 5.23
C TYR A 556 -27.62 33.92 4.04
N ASN A 557 -27.81 32.63 4.39
CA ASN A 557 -28.84 31.65 3.96
C ASN A 557 -29.81 32.00 2.81
N PHE A 558 -30.11 30.99 1.97
CA PHE A 558 -31.39 30.22 1.91
C PHE A 558 -31.28 29.23 0.71
N LEU A 559 -31.41 27.88 0.81
CA LEU A 559 -32.55 27.03 1.23
C LEU A 559 -33.90 27.44 0.60
N PRO A 560 -34.88 26.54 0.39
CA PRO A 560 -34.79 25.20 -0.22
C PRO A 560 -35.96 24.94 -1.22
N LEU A 561 -35.80 24.16 -2.31
CA LEU A 561 -36.96 23.63 -3.08
C LEU A 561 -36.70 22.49 -4.10
N ILE A 562 -35.50 21.89 -4.16
CA ILE A 562 -35.23 20.71 -5.02
C ILE A 562 -35.39 19.43 -4.19
N SER A 563 -36.61 19.22 -3.72
CA SER A 563 -36.99 18.09 -2.86
C SER A 563 -38.31 17.52 -3.34
N PHE A 564 -38.29 16.47 -4.20
CA PHE A 564 -39.32 15.40 -4.16
C PHE A 564 -39.04 14.16 -5.04
N ALA A 565 -38.54 14.29 -6.27
CA ALA A 565 -38.76 13.25 -7.31
C ALA A 565 -37.62 12.23 -7.55
N VAL A 566 -36.54 12.22 -6.76
CA VAL A 566 -35.38 11.30 -6.91
C VAL A 566 -35.59 9.96 -6.15
N LEU A 567 -36.82 9.68 -5.71
CA LEU A 567 -37.07 8.86 -4.51
C LEU A 567 -37.55 7.40 -4.74
N VAL A 568 -37.50 6.83 -5.96
CA VAL A 568 -38.11 5.50 -6.20
C VAL A 568 -37.24 4.46 -6.96
N PHE A 569 -36.30 4.82 -7.85
CA PHE A 569 -35.54 3.81 -8.63
C PHE A 569 -34.02 3.99 -8.73
N LEU A 570 -33.42 4.79 -7.84
CA LEU A 570 -31.99 4.66 -7.51
C LEU A 570 -31.82 3.65 -6.37
N VAL A 571 -31.90 2.34 -6.66
CA VAL A 571 -31.49 1.33 -5.67
C VAL A 571 -29.97 1.42 -5.52
N HIS A 572 -29.53 1.80 -4.32
CA HIS A 572 -28.15 2.16 -4.05
C HIS A 572 -27.23 0.92 -4.04
N ALA A 573 -26.36 0.80 -5.04
CA ALA A 573 -25.08 0.11 -4.86
C ALA A 573 -24.14 1.09 -4.14
N GLN A 574 -24.18 1.12 -2.81
CA GLN A 574 -23.16 1.81 -2.02
C GLN A 574 -21.80 1.13 -2.25
N ASP A 575 -20.72 1.92 -2.22
CA ASP A 575 -19.36 1.40 -2.39
C ASP A 575 -18.91 0.60 -1.15
N GLN A 576 -18.57 -0.68 -1.35
CA GLN A 576 -18.03 -1.56 -0.31
C GLN A 576 -16.49 -1.50 -0.23
N SER A 577 -15.82 -0.57 -0.92
CA SER A 577 -14.36 -0.47 -0.90
C SER A 577 -13.83 -0.21 0.52
N GLY A 578 -12.99 -1.12 1.00
CA GLY A 578 -12.48 -1.11 2.38
C GLY A 578 -13.34 -1.83 3.42
N PHE A 579 -14.46 -2.45 3.05
CA PHE A 579 -15.20 -3.36 3.94
C PHE A 579 -14.50 -4.72 4.00
N VAL A 580 -14.52 -5.34 5.19
CA VAL A 580 -14.28 -6.78 5.38
C VAL A 580 -15.49 -7.33 6.12
N SER A 581 -16.13 -8.37 5.61
CA SER A 581 -17.32 -8.98 6.21
C SER A 581 -17.17 -10.50 6.18
N ILE A 582 -17.00 -11.10 7.34
CA ILE A 582 -16.68 -12.50 7.52
C ILE A 582 -17.85 -13.16 8.26
N ASP A 583 -18.41 -14.20 7.65
CA ASP A 583 -19.41 -15.08 8.26
C ASP A 583 -18.68 -16.29 8.86
N CYS A 584 -18.77 -16.43 10.18
CA CYS A 584 -17.97 -17.35 10.95
C CYS A 584 -18.68 -18.70 11.04
N GLY A 585 -18.21 -19.69 10.26
CA GLY A 585 -18.83 -21.00 10.21
C GLY A 585 -19.59 -21.34 8.92
N ILE A 586 -19.54 -20.52 7.87
CA ILE A 586 -19.91 -21.02 6.52
C ILE A 586 -18.76 -21.82 5.90
N PRO A 587 -19.05 -22.79 5.00
CA PRO A 587 -18.02 -23.67 4.43
C PRO A 587 -16.89 -22.91 3.72
N GLU A 588 -15.72 -23.53 3.64
CA GLU A 588 -14.58 -23.03 2.88
C GLU A 588 -14.99 -22.67 1.43
N ASP A 589 -14.36 -21.65 0.86
CA ASP A 589 -14.69 -21.02 -0.44
C ASP A 589 -16.12 -20.46 -0.60
N SER A 590 -16.98 -20.52 0.42
CA SER A 590 -18.33 -19.97 0.35
C SER A 590 -18.38 -18.46 0.52
N SER A 591 -19.27 -17.81 -0.23
CA SER A 591 -19.61 -16.39 -0.07
C SER A 591 -21.06 -16.12 -0.53
N TYR A 592 -21.66 -15.05 -0.03
CA TYR A 592 -23.00 -14.60 -0.43
C TYR A 592 -23.17 -13.09 -0.18
N ASN A 593 -24.16 -12.47 -0.83
CA ASN A 593 -24.61 -11.13 -0.45
C ASN A 593 -25.78 -11.27 0.53
N ASP A 594 -25.75 -10.55 1.65
CA ASP A 594 -26.86 -10.51 2.60
C ASP A 594 -28.12 -9.91 1.96
N GLU A 595 -29.28 -10.51 2.20
CA GLU A 595 -30.53 -10.13 1.53
C GLU A 595 -31.02 -8.74 1.97
N THR A 596 -30.74 -8.35 3.22
CA THR A 596 -31.20 -7.09 3.79
C THR A 596 -30.31 -5.92 3.39
N THR A 597 -28.99 -6.11 3.40
CA THR A 597 -27.99 -5.05 3.19
C THR A 597 -27.30 -5.09 1.83
N ASP A 598 -27.26 -6.23 1.13
CA ASP A 598 -26.43 -6.51 -0.05
C ASP A 598 -24.90 -6.47 0.23
N ILE A 599 -24.49 -6.54 1.51
CA ILE A 599 -23.08 -6.70 1.89
C ILE A 599 -22.62 -8.10 1.51
N LYS A 600 -21.46 -8.21 0.83
CA LYS A 600 -20.85 -9.51 0.55
C LYS A 600 -20.12 -10.06 1.78
N TYR A 601 -20.57 -11.22 2.26
CA TYR A 601 -19.90 -12.02 3.28
C TYR A 601 -19.07 -13.15 2.66
N VAL A 602 -17.93 -13.46 3.28
CA VAL A 602 -17.03 -14.57 2.91
C VAL A 602 -16.78 -15.51 4.09
N SER A 603 -16.39 -16.76 3.81
CA SER A 603 -16.02 -17.74 4.83
C SER A 603 -14.83 -17.29 5.68
N ASP A 604 -14.88 -17.66 6.96
CA ASP A 604 -13.85 -17.31 7.93
C ASP A 604 -12.61 -18.22 7.91
N ALA A 605 -12.64 -19.30 7.12
CA ALA A 605 -11.59 -20.32 7.05
C ALA A 605 -10.18 -19.77 6.73
N ALA A 606 -10.08 -18.67 5.96
CA ALA A 606 -8.80 -18.04 5.61
C ALA A 606 -8.18 -17.18 6.72
N PHE A 607 -8.93 -16.89 7.79
CA PHE A 607 -8.58 -15.90 8.82
C PHE A 607 -8.33 -16.53 10.21
N VAL A 608 -8.42 -17.85 10.33
CA VAL A 608 -8.42 -18.58 11.62
C VAL A 608 -7.74 -19.95 11.49
N GLU A 609 -7.04 -20.38 12.54
CA GLU A 609 -6.25 -21.63 12.53
C GLU A 609 -6.90 -22.81 13.26
N SER A 610 -8.03 -22.56 13.94
CA SER A 610 -8.65 -23.49 14.89
C SER A 610 -10.17 -23.35 14.91
N GLY A 611 -10.82 -24.08 15.82
CA GLY A 611 -12.26 -24.03 16.04
C GLY A 611 -13.06 -24.98 15.16
N THR A 612 -14.29 -25.27 15.59
CA THR A 612 -15.24 -26.15 14.91
C THR A 612 -16.49 -25.38 14.51
N ILE A 613 -16.96 -25.67 13.30
CA ILE A 613 -18.16 -25.08 12.70
C ILE A 613 -19.40 -25.80 13.22
N HIS A 614 -20.41 -25.05 13.64
CA HIS A 614 -21.74 -25.58 13.98
C HIS A 614 -22.83 -24.72 13.36
N SER A 615 -23.97 -25.33 13.08
CA SER A 615 -25.22 -24.59 12.83
C SER A 615 -25.98 -24.48 14.15
N ILE A 616 -26.73 -23.39 14.34
CA ILE A 616 -27.61 -23.23 15.51
C ILE A 616 -28.76 -24.24 15.50
N ASP A 617 -29.39 -24.51 16.65
CA ASP A 617 -30.54 -25.41 16.73
C ASP A 617 -31.66 -24.94 15.79
N PRO A 618 -32.25 -25.84 14.96
CA PRO A 618 -33.39 -25.54 14.11
C PRO A 618 -34.56 -24.81 14.78
N GLU A 619 -34.77 -24.94 16.10
CA GLU A 619 -35.84 -24.22 16.81
C GLU A 619 -35.62 -22.69 16.83
N PHE A 620 -34.36 -22.23 16.72
CA PHE A 620 -33.99 -20.81 16.65
C PHE A 620 -33.77 -20.29 15.22
N GLN A 621 -33.80 -21.17 14.21
CA GLN A 621 -33.67 -20.82 12.79
C GLN A 621 -34.96 -20.19 12.23
N THR A 622 -35.31 -18.99 12.71
CA THR A 622 -36.49 -18.26 12.22
C THR A 622 -36.25 -17.65 10.84
N THR A 623 -37.31 -17.49 10.04
CA THR A 623 -37.23 -16.91 8.69
C THR A 623 -36.84 -15.42 8.66
N SER A 624 -36.86 -14.75 9.81
CA SER A 624 -36.43 -13.36 9.98
C SER A 624 -35.00 -13.22 10.52
N LEU A 625 -34.30 -14.32 10.77
CA LEU A 625 -32.94 -14.30 11.31
C LEU A 625 -31.93 -13.97 10.20
N GLU A 626 -31.08 -12.96 10.43
CA GLU A 626 -30.00 -12.62 9.51
C GLU A 626 -29.05 -13.82 9.30
N LYS A 627 -28.60 -14.03 8.06
CA LYS A 627 -27.99 -15.29 7.63
C LYS A 627 -26.70 -15.65 8.37
N GLN A 628 -25.89 -14.66 8.72
CA GLN A 628 -24.64 -14.83 9.49
C GLN A 628 -24.85 -15.20 10.99
N PHE A 629 -26.07 -15.53 11.39
CA PHE A 629 -26.36 -16.17 12.69
C PHE A 629 -26.80 -17.64 12.55
N GLN A 630 -26.95 -18.16 11.33
CA GLN A 630 -27.34 -19.56 11.11
C GLN A 630 -26.20 -20.55 11.39
N ASN A 631 -24.96 -20.06 11.34
CA ASN A 631 -23.75 -20.81 11.67
C ASN A 631 -22.88 -20.01 12.65
N VAL A 632 -22.01 -20.72 13.35
CA VAL A 632 -20.99 -20.15 14.23
C VAL A 632 -19.69 -20.93 14.09
N ARG A 633 -18.55 -20.25 14.33
CA ARG A 633 -17.30 -20.94 14.67
C ARG A 633 -17.11 -20.93 16.18
N SER A 634 -17.05 -22.11 16.77
CA SER A 634 -16.79 -22.33 18.20
C SER A 634 -15.34 -22.73 18.45
N PHE A 635 -14.82 -22.43 19.63
CA PHE A 635 -13.41 -22.63 20.01
C PHE A 635 -13.27 -23.47 21.29
N PRO A 636 -13.57 -24.79 21.24
CA PRO A 636 -13.47 -25.67 22.41
C PRO A 636 -12.03 -26.01 22.83
N GLU A 637 -11.03 -25.67 22.01
CA GLU A 637 -9.62 -25.95 22.28
C GLU A 637 -8.82 -24.67 22.58
N GLY A 638 -8.07 -24.69 23.67
CA GLY A 638 -7.16 -23.61 24.07
C GLY A 638 -7.87 -22.45 24.78
N LYS A 639 -7.12 -21.70 25.59
CA LYS A 639 -7.65 -20.58 26.38
C LYS A 639 -7.83 -19.27 25.60
N ARG A 640 -7.17 -19.16 24.45
CA ARG A 640 -7.21 -17.98 23.59
C ARG A 640 -7.17 -18.42 22.14
N ASN A 641 -8.18 -18.01 21.37
CA ASN A 641 -8.25 -18.24 19.93
C ASN A 641 -8.42 -16.88 19.25
N CYS A 642 -7.80 -16.70 18.08
CA CYS A 642 -7.76 -15.40 17.41
C CYS A 642 -8.16 -15.54 15.94
N TYR A 643 -8.69 -14.46 15.38
CA TYR A 643 -8.67 -14.19 13.96
C TYR A 643 -7.46 -13.33 13.63
N ASP A 644 -6.87 -13.50 12.45
CA ASP A 644 -5.91 -12.59 11.83
C ASP A 644 -6.52 -12.04 10.53
N VAL A 645 -6.78 -10.74 10.51
CA VAL A 645 -7.42 -10.05 9.39
C VAL A 645 -6.49 -8.97 8.86
N GLN A 646 -6.14 -9.05 7.58
CA GLN A 646 -5.42 -8.00 6.86
C GLN A 646 -6.43 -7.12 6.10
N PRO A 647 -6.86 -5.97 6.64
CA PRO A 647 -7.78 -5.06 5.94
C PRO A 647 -7.13 -4.42 4.70
N PRO A 648 -7.91 -3.93 3.73
CA PRO A 648 -7.39 -3.30 2.50
C PRO A 648 -6.48 -2.08 2.72
N ARG A 649 -6.55 -1.44 3.89
CA ARG A 649 -5.65 -0.38 4.33
C ARG A 649 -5.19 -0.71 5.75
N GLY A 650 -3.88 -0.82 5.95
CA GLY A 650 -3.29 -1.27 7.21
C GLY A 650 -3.02 -0.16 8.23
N LYS A 651 -1.77 -0.08 8.67
CA LYS A 651 -1.30 0.81 9.74
C LYS A 651 -1.64 2.28 9.48
N GLY A 652 -2.11 2.97 10.51
CA GLY A 652 -2.47 4.38 10.50
C GLY A 652 -3.90 4.68 10.04
N PHE A 653 -4.65 3.69 9.57
CA PHE A 653 -6.05 3.85 9.20
C PHE A 653 -7.00 3.58 10.37
N LYS A 654 -8.15 4.24 10.35
CA LYS A 654 -9.17 4.19 11.41
C LYS A 654 -10.32 3.30 10.94
N TYR A 655 -10.63 2.27 11.73
CA TYR A 655 -11.67 1.30 11.41
C TYR A 655 -12.70 1.23 12.52
N LEU A 656 -13.97 1.15 12.16
CA LEU A 656 -14.99 0.56 13.00
C LEU A 656 -14.87 -0.95 12.84
N ILE A 657 -14.61 -1.64 13.95
CA ILE A 657 -14.48 -3.10 14.04
C ILE A 657 -15.64 -3.60 14.89
N ARG A 658 -16.38 -4.60 14.38
CA ARG A 658 -17.55 -5.17 15.04
C ARG A 658 -17.50 -6.69 15.06
N THR A 659 -17.84 -7.26 16.21
CA THR A 659 -18.09 -8.70 16.37
C THR A 659 -19.54 -8.91 16.79
N ARG A 660 -20.20 -9.91 16.20
CA ARG A 660 -21.59 -10.27 16.50
C ARG A 660 -21.67 -11.74 16.92
N PHE A 661 -22.51 -12.01 17.91
CA PHE A 661 -22.67 -13.30 18.57
C PHE A 661 -24.16 -13.60 18.75
N MET A 662 -24.60 -14.78 18.33
CA MET A 662 -25.87 -15.38 18.74
C MET A 662 -25.62 -16.85 19.07
N TYR A 663 -26.00 -17.29 20.27
CA TYR A 663 -25.68 -18.64 20.76
C TYR A 663 -26.50 -19.70 20.05
N GLY A 664 -27.82 -19.50 19.91
CA GLY A 664 -28.73 -20.40 19.20
C GLY A 664 -28.64 -21.87 19.62
N ASN A 665 -28.20 -22.16 20.85
CA ASN A 665 -27.99 -23.51 21.38
C ASN A 665 -27.15 -24.45 20.47
N TYR A 666 -26.16 -23.91 19.74
CA TYR A 666 -25.40 -24.69 18.73
C TYR A 666 -24.73 -25.96 19.28
N ASP A 667 -24.42 -26.00 20.58
CA ASP A 667 -23.80 -27.15 21.27
C ASP A 667 -24.80 -28.02 22.06
N ASN A 668 -26.10 -27.70 22.01
CA ASN A 668 -27.20 -28.40 22.67
C ASN A 668 -27.10 -28.43 24.21
N LEU A 669 -26.39 -27.49 24.84
CA LEU A 669 -26.23 -27.43 26.30
C LEU A 669 -27.32 -26.60 27.00
N GLY A 670 -27.97 -25.66 26.30
CA GLY A 670 -28.97 -24.75 26.90
C GLY A 670 -28.39 -23.75 27.90
N GLU A 671 -27.07 -23.54 27.90
CA GLU A 671 -26.37 -22.61 28.79
C GLU A 671 -25.41 -21.75 27.96
N ALA A 672 -25.78 -20.50 27.70
CA ALA A 672 -25.01 -19.61 26.84
C ALA A 672 -23.66 -19.20 27.47
N PRO A 673 -22.56 -19.18 26.69
CA PRO A 673 -21.22 -19.02 27.24
C PRO A 673 -20.85 -17.56 27.60
N GLU A 674 -19.96 -17.41 28.59
CA GLU A 674 -19.34 -16.13 28.97
C GLU A 674 -17.83 -16.17 28.71
N PHE A 675 -17.32 -15.23 27.91
CA PHE A 675 -15.92 -15.17 27.51
C PHE A 675 -15.45 -13.72 27.28
N ASP A 676 -14.15 -13.47 27.28
CA ASP A 676 -13.59 -12.13 27.08
C ASP A 676 -13.12 -11.92 25.64
N LEU A 677 -13.24 -10.68 25.15
CA LEU A 677 -12.84 -10.26 23.81
C LEU A 677 -11.62 -9.32 23.91
N TYR A 678 -10.64 -9.52 23.04
CA TYR A 678 -9.40 -8.75 22.96
C TYR A 678 -9.17 -8.25 21.54
N LEU A 679 -8.63 -7.03 21.43
CA LEU A 679 -8.16 -6.46 20.17
C LEU A 679 -6.64 -6.33 20.24
N GLY A 680 -5.95 -7.10 19.40
CA GLY A 680 -4.52 -7.34 19.55
C GLY A 680 -4.21 -7.96 20.91
N VAL A 681 -3.44 -7.23 21.72
CA VAL A 681 -2.99 -7.64 23.06
C VAL A 681 -3.82 -7.04 24.19
N ASN A 682 -4.79 -6.18 23.87
CA ASN A 682 -5.50 -5.37 24.84
C ASN A 682 -6.94 -5.85 25.03
N PRO A 683 -7.46 -5.83 26.27
CA PRO A 683 -8.85 -6.19 26.54
C PRO A 683 -9.79 -5.20 25.85
N TRP A 684 -10.76 -5.73 25.12
CA TRP A 684 -11.82 -4.96 24.47
C TRP A 684 -13.05 -4.91 25.38
N ASP A 685 -13.69 -6.06 25.63
CA ASP A 685 -14.88 -6.15 26.48
C ASP A 685 -15.17 -7.61 26.88
N SER A 686 -16.10 -7.86 27.81
CA SER A 686 -16.63 -9.21 28.07
C SER A 686 -17.88 -9.49 27.24
N VAL A 687 -17.99 -10.69 26.70
CA VAL A 687 -19.19 -11.23 26.04
C VAL A 687 -19.98 -12.05 27.06
N THR A 688 -21.23 -11.67 27.26
CA THR A 688 -22.21 -12.35 28.13
C THR A 688 -23.52 -12.35 27.37
N ILE A 689 -24.18 -13.51 27.31
CA ILE A 689 -25.35 -13.76 26.46
C ILE A 689 -26.49 -14.22 27.37
N ASP A 690 -27.64 -13.53 27.33
CA ASP A 690 -28.73 -13.77 28.29
C ASP A 690 -29.58 -15.02 27.95
N ASN A 691 -29.71 -15.38 26.67
CA ASN A 691 -30.40 -16.56 26.16
C ASN A 691 -29.99 -16.89 24.71
N GLU A 692 -30.47 -18.02 24.20
CA GLU A 692 -30.17 -18.59 22.88
C GLU A 692 -30.44 -17.62 21.72
N THR A 693 -31.49 -16.79 21.84
CA THR A 693 -31.90 -15.82 20.80
C THR A 693 -31.23 -14.45 20.91
N THR A 694 -30.42 -14.23 21.94
CA THR A 694 -29.84 -12.90 22.21
C THR A 694 -28.67 -12.61 21.28
N ILE A 695 -28.84 -11.60 20.42
CA ILE A 695 -27.75 -11.09 19.57
C ILE A 695 -26.93 -10.08 20.37
N VAL A 696 -25.72 -10.47 20.76
CA VAL A 696 -24.73 -9.57 21.36
C VAL A 696 -23.86 -8.97 20.27
N THR A 697 -23.70 -7.65 20.29
CA THR A 697 -22.83 -6.91 19.37
C THR A 697 -21.81 -6.12 20.18
N LYS A 698 -20.53 -6.27 19.85
CA LYS A 698 -19.44 -5.44 20.38
C LYS A 698 -18.85 -4.65 19.22
N GLU A 699 -18.65 -3.34 19.42
CA GLU A 699 -18.13 -2.44 18.39
C GLU A 699 -17.07 -1.50 18.98
N ILE A 700 -16.01 -1.23 18.23
CA ILE A 700 -14.92 -0.33 18.60
C ILE A 700 -14.43 0.43 17.37
N ILE A 701 -14.19 1.73 17.52
CA ILE A 701 -13.40 2.51 16.57
C ILE A 701 -11.95 2.42 17.02
N HIS A 702 -11.07 1.94 16.15
CA HIS A 702 -9.65 1.78 16.44
C HIS A 702 -8.76 2.32 15.31
N THR A 703 -7.72 3.05 15.67
CA THR A 703 -6.63 3.45 14.75
C THR A 703 -5.57 2.35 14.72
N LEU A 704 -5.39 1.70 13.58
CA LEU A 704 -4.55 0.49 13.47
C LEU A 704 -3.07 0.79 13.68
N ARG A 705 -2.44 0.11 14.64
CA ARG A 705 -0.99 0.19 14.91
C ARG A 705 -0.14 -0.73 14.01
N SER A 706 -0.77 -1.65 13.28
CA SER A 706 -0.17 -2.68 12.40
C SER A 706 -1.01 -2.83 11.13
N ASP A 707 -0.48 -3.52 10.12
CA ASP A 707 -1.21 -3.88 8.90
C ASP A 707 -2.15 -5.08 9.08
N HIS A 708 -2.04 -5.77 10.22
CA HIS A 708 -2.87 -6.90 10.62
C HIS A 708 -3.69 -6.56 11.88
N VAL A 709 -4.95 -6.99 11.89
CA VAL A 709 -5.90 -6.84 12.99
C VAL A 709 -6.17 -8.22 13.60
N HIS A 710 -5.75 -8.40 14.85
CA HIS A 710 -6.04 -9.61 15.60
C HIS A 710 -7.26 -9.40 16.50
N VAL A 711 -8.30 -10.23 16.34
CA VAL A 711 -9.47 -10.25 17.23
C VAL A 711 -9.47 -11.58 17.95
N CYS A 712 -9.30 -11.55 19.28
CA CYS A 712 -9.09 -12.76 20.08
C CYS A 712 -10.21 -12.98 21.11
N LEU A 713 -10.69 -14.22 21.19
CA LEU A 713 -11.65 -14.71 22.17
C LEU A 713 -10.90 -15.48 23.25
N VAL A 714 -11.22 -15.21 24.52
CA VAL A 714 -10.56 -15.76 25.71
C VAL A 714 -11.57 -16.47 26.59
N ASP A 715 -11.36 -17.77 26.79
CA ASP A 715 -12.21 -18.65 27.60
C ASP A 715 -12.05 -18.36 29.12
N LYS A 716 -13.19 -18.23 29.80
CA LYS A 716 -13.31 -17.95 31.25
C LYS A 716 -13.73 -19.18 32.08
N ASP A 717 -13.69 -20.39 31.50
CA ASP A 717 -14.23 -21.63 32.06
C ASP A 717 -15.76 -21.56 32.28
N ARG A 718 -16.47 -20.85 31.40
CA ARG A 718 -17.92 -20.58 31.46
C ARG A 718 -18.60 -20.87 30.12
N GLY A 719 -18.35 -22.05 29.57
CA GLY A 719 -18.81 -22.46 28.25
C GLY A 719 -17.84 -22.08 27.13
N THR A 720 -18.13 -22.55 25.91
CA THR A 720 -17.20 -22.46 24.77
C THR A 720 -17.27 -21.09 24.08
N PRO A 721 -16.16 -20.35 23.91
CA PRO A 721 -16.17 -19.12 23.12
C PRO A 721 -16.51 -19.40 21.66
N PHE A 722 -17.29 -18.53 21.03
CA PHE A 722 -17.66 -18.65 19.61
C PHE A 722 -17.80 -17.28 18.97
N LEU A 723 -17.84 -17.22 17.64
CA LEU A 723 -18.14 -16.02 16.86
C LEU A 723 -19.14 -16.34 15.73
N SER A 724 -20.06 -15.42 15.45
CA SER A 724 -21.02 -15.53 14.34
C SER A 724 -20.59 -14.65 13.16
N ALA A 725 -20.17 -13.40 13.41
CA ALA A 725 -19.65 -12.53 12.35
C ALA A 725 -18.57 -11.56 12.83
N LEU A 726 -17.62 -11.26 11.93
CA LEU A 726 -16.58 -10.23 12.09
C LEU A 726 -16.66 -9.24 10.93
N GLU A 727 -16.86 -7.96 11.26
CA GLU A 727 -17.05 -6.87 10.31
C GLU A 727 -16.02 -5.75 10.57
N LEU A 728 -15.33 -5.30 9.52
CA LEU A 728 -14.49 -4.09 9.53
C LEU A 728 -15.06 -3.09 8.52
N ARG A 729 -15.14 -1.82 8.92
CA ARG A 729 -15.61 -0.68 8.10
C ARG A 729 -14.58 0.44 8.19
N LEU A 730 -14.03 0.85 7.05
CA LEU A 730 -13.07 1.95 6.97
C LEU A 730 -13.78 3.27 7.29
N LEU A 731 -13.25 4.03 8.24
CA LEU A 731 -13.73 5.37 8.58
C LEU A 731 -12.83 6.45 7.97
N LYS A 732 -13.36 7.68 7.85
CA LYS A 732 -12.55 8.84 7.47
C LYS A 732 -11.58 9.20 8.60
N SER A 733 -10.34 9.55 8.25
CA SER A 733 -9.27 9.80 9.22
C SER A 733 -9.56 10.95 10.18
N ASP A 734 -10.27 11.98 9.72
CA ASP A 734 -10.65 13.21 10.43
C ASP A 734 -11.86 13.06 11.38
N THR A 735 -12.53 11.89 11.38
CA THR A 735 -13.69 11.63 12.26
C THR A 735 -13.26 10.97 13.57
N TYR A 736 -13.97 11.26 14.67
CA TYR A 736 -13.70 10.70 16.00
C TYR A 736 -12.25 10.95 16.49
N GLU A 737 -11.72 12.15 16.22
CA GLU A 737 -10.38 12.56 16.67
C GLU A 737 -10.31 12.69 18.19
N THR A 738 -9.46 11.88 18.83
CA THR A 738 -9.21 11.92 20.27
C THR A 738 -7.76 11.53 20.56
N PRO A 739 -7.17 11.90 21.72
CA PRO A 739 -5.85 11.42 22.15
C PRO A 739 -5.82 9.93 22.53
N TYR A 740 -6.86 9.16 22.24
CA TYR A 740 -6.98 7.74 22.51
C TYR A 740 -7.17 6.97 21.19
N ASP A 741 -6.39 5.92 20.98
CA ASP A 741 -6.46 5.09 19.76
C ASP A 741 -7.75 4.28 19.62
N SER A 742 -8.57 4.21 20.68
CA SER A 742 -9.64 3.22 20.84
C SER A 742 -10.87 3.79 21.55
N LEU A 743 -12.00 3.78 20.84
CA LEU A 743 -13.31 4.24 21.30
C LEU A 743 -14.33 3.12 21.18
N MET A 744 -14.69 2.50 22.30
CA MET A 744 -15.66 1.40 22.32
C MET A 744 -17.09 1.95 22.31
N LEU A 745 -17.97 1.40 21.46
CA LEU A 745 -19.36 1.84 21.42
C LEU A 745 -20.05 1.58 22.77
N PHE A 746 -20.65 2.62 23.35
CA PHE A 746 -21.52 2.51 24.52
C PHE A 746 -23.00 2.51 24.11
N LYS A 747 -23.37 3.35 23.13
CA LYS A 747 -24.70 3.39 22.51
C LYS A 747 -24.67 4.16 21.20
N ARG A 748 -25.47 3.71 20.23
CA ARG A 748 -25.82 4.44 19.01
C ARG A 748 -27.33 4.42 18.88
N TRP A 749 -27.97 5.52 19.23
CA TRP A 749 -29.42 5.61 19.26
C TRP A 749 -29.96 6.58 18.22
N ASP A 750 -30.92 6.10 17.45
CA ASP A 750 -31.90 6.92 16.74
C ASP A 750 -32.99 7.29 17.77
N LEU A 751 -33.05 8.57 18.15
CA LEU A 751 -33.96 9.05 19.20
C LEU A 751 -35.32 9.49 18.64
N GLY A 752 -35.45 9.63 17.31
CA GLY A 752 -36.73 9.88 16.64
C GLY A 752 -37.39 8.63 16.05
N GLY A 753 -36.67 7.50 16.01
CA GLY A 753 -37.01 6.30 15.24
C GLY A 753 -38.48 5.86 15.29
N LEU A 754 -39.13 5.92 14.11
CA LEU A 754 -40.53 5.52 13.90
C LEU A 754 -40.73 4.01 13.71
N GLY A 755 -39.66 3.27 13.39
CA GLY A 755 -39.65 1.81 13.33
C GLY A 755 -39.12 1.15 14.61
N ASN A 756 -39.18 -0.18 14.65
CA ASN A 756 -38.49 -1.02 15.64
C ASN A 756 -37.24 -1.71 15.07
N LEU A 757 -36.99 -1.57 13.76
CA LEU A 757 -35.85 -2.17 13.07
C LEU A 757 -34.65 -1.22 13.09
N PRO A 758 -33.41 -1.74 13.18
CA PRO A 758 -32.21 -0.91 13.12
C PRO A 758 -31.97 -0.36 11.71
N VAL A 759 -31.38 0.83 11.64
CA VAL A 759 -30.88 1.40 10.38
C VAL A 759 -29.43 0.96 10.17
N ARG A 760 -29.09 0.54 8.94
CA ARG A 760 -27.78 -0.03 8.56
C ARG A 760 -27.38 0.37 7.13
N TYR A 761 -26.38 -0.31 6.57
CA TYR A 761 -25.99 -0.24 5.16
C TYR A 761 -27.19 -0.32 4.19
N LYS A 762 -27.10 0.42 3.07
CA LYS A 762 -28.18 1.07 2.29
C LYS A 762 -28.54 2.48 2.75
N ASP A 763 -28.64 2.73 4.07
CA ASP A 763 -28.94 4.06 4.64
C ASP A 763 -27.75 4.72 5.36
N ASP A 764 -26.80 3.92 5.89
CA ASP A 764 -25.54 4.40 6.49
C ASP A 764 -24.33 3.91 5.68
N VAL A 765 -23.57 4.84 5.09
CA VAL A 765 -22.41 4.51 4.23
C VAL A 765 -21.26 3.83 4.98
N PHE A 766 -21.19 3.95 6.31
CA PHE A 766 -20.20 3.28 7.14
C PHE A 766 -20.76 2.00 7.79
N ASP A 767 -21.97 1.56 7.39
CA ASP A 767 -22.70 0.42 7.97
C ASP A 767 -22.75 0.48 9.51
N ARG A 768 -22.96 1.66 10.08
CA ARG A 768 -23.27 1.78 11.52
C ARG A 768 -24.67 1.24 11.80
N ILE A 769 -24.82 0.53 12.92
CA ILE A 769 -26.12 0.02 13.39
C ILE A 769 -26.76 1.04 14.33
N TRP A 770 -27.78 1.75 13.86
CA TRP A 770 -28.56 2.69 14.67
C TRP A 770 -29.78 2.01 15.28
N ILE A 771 -29.93 2.09 16.61
CA ILE A 771 -31.02 1.46 17.35
C ILE A 771 -32.09 2.50 17.69
N PRO A 772 -33.35 2.34 17.26
CA PRO A 772 -34.46 3.20 17.69
C PRO A 772 -34.66 3.16 19.21
N LEU A 773 -34.73 4.32 19.86
CA LEU A 773 -35.09 4.48 21.26
C LEU A 773 -36.12 5.60 21.44
N ARG A 774 -37.21 5.32 22.17
CA ARG A 774 -38.27 6.29 22.46
C ARG A 774 -38.36 6.60 23.95
N PHE A 775 -38.59 7.88 24.26
CA PHE A 775 -38.85 8.33 25.63
C PHE A 775 -40.36 8.53 25.86
N PRO A 776 -40.94 8.05 26.97
CA PRO A 776 -42.31 8.36 27.35
C PRO A 776 -42.47 9.85 27.67
N LYS A 777 -43.59 10.47 27.26
CA LYS A 777 -43.88 11.93 27.36
C LYS A 777 -43.02 12.84 26.47
N TYR A 778 -42.41 12.26 25.44
CA TYR A 778 -41.72 13.01 24.41
C TYR A 778 -42.51 12.92 23.11
N THR A 779 -42.68 14.05 22.45
CA THR A 779 -43.22 14.10 21.10
C THR A 779 -42.12 13.70 20.12
N ILE A 780 -42.45 12.80 19.21
CA ILE A 780 -41.61 12.48 18.06
C ILE A 780 -42.01 13.39 16.91
N PHE A 781 -41.01 13.96 16.27
CA PHE A 781 -41.13 14.81 15.09
C PHE A 781 -40.44 14.11 13.92
N ASN A 782 -41.01 14.27 12.72
CA ASN A 782 -40.51 13.68 11.49
C ASN A 782 -40.47 14.76 10.41
N ALA A 783 -39.38 14.80 9.66
CA ALA A 783 -39.20 15.74 8.56
C ALA A 783 -40.18 15.42 7.43
N SER A 784 -40.84 16.45 6.91
CA SER A 784 -41.68 16.37 5.71
C SER A 784 -40.86 16.35 4.41
N LEU A 785 -39.57 16.69 4.48
CA LEU A 785 -38.66 16.87 3.37
C LEU A 785 -37.31 16.18 3.66
N THR A 786 -36.52 15.98 2.60
CA THR A 786 -35.23 15.29 2.67
C THR A 786 -34.16 16.15 3.33
N ILE A 787 -33.54 15.63 4.39
CA ILE A 787 -32.37 16.26 5.03
C ILE A 787 -31.14 16.23 4.11
N ASP A 788 -30.39 17.33 4.12
CA ASP A 788 -29.11 17.45 3.43
C ASP A 788 -27.99 16.81 4.27
N SER A 789 -27.36 15.78 3.70
CA SER A 789 -26.25 15.04 4.29
C SER A 789 -24.87 15.52 3.80
N ASN A 790 -24.80 16.49 2.87
CA ASN A 790 -23.54 16.97 2.28
C ASN A 790 -22.74 17.91 3.22
N ASN A 791 -22.84 17.76 4.53
CA ASN A 791 -22.05 18.57 5.48
C ASN A 791 -20.64 18.00 5.66
N ASP A 792 -19.66 18.89 5.59
CA ASP A 792 -18.22 18.65 5.52
C ASP A 792 -17.60 18.24 6.89
N ASN A 793 -18.39 17.68 7.80
CA ASN A 793 -17.96 17.31 9.16
C ASN A 793 -17.42 15.87 9.28
N GLY A 794 -17.37 15.13 8.16
CA GLY A 794 -16.87 13.76 8.10
C GLY A 794 -17.82 12.66 8.60
N PHE A 795 -18.59 12.90 9.68
CA PHE A 795 -19.35 11.88 10.42
C PHE A 795 -20.52 11.25 9.65
N ASN A 796 -21.13 11.99 8.72
CA ASN A 796 -22.18 11.54 7.78
C ASN A 796 -23.19 10.51 8.36
N PRO A 797 -23.95 10.81 9.43
CA PRO A 797 -24.95 9.91 10.01
C PRO A 797 -26.06 9.56 9.02
N ALA A 798 -26.65 8.36 9.17
CA ALA A 798 -27.67 7.84 8.27
C ALA A 798 -28.84 8.83 8.05
N ARG A 799 -29.21 9.06 6.78
CA ARG A 799 -30.26 10.03 6.42
C ARG A 799 -31.61 9.69 7.08
N PHE A 800 -31.96 8.40 7.11
CA PHE A 800 -33.21 7.93 7.72
C PHE A 800 -33.30 8.31 9.21
N VAL A 801 -32.19 8.15 9.94
CA VAL A 801 -32.09 8.51 11.37
C VAL A 801 -32.27 10.01 11.55
N MET A 802 -31.53 10.81 10.78
CA MET A 802 -31.60 12.26 10.89
C MET A 802 -32.99 12.83 10.59
N ASN A 803 -33.78 12.20 9.70
CA ASN A 803 -35.13 12.65 9.36
C ASN A 803 -36.09 12.69 10.56
N THR A 804 -35.78 12.01 11.66
CA THR A 804 -36.63 11.97 12.85
C THR A 804 -35.94 12.57 14.07
N ALA A 805 -36.71 13.12 14.99
CA ALA A 805 -36.20 13.71 16.21
C ALA A 805 -37.20 13.65 17.37
N THR A 806 -36.73 13.86 18.59
CA THR A 806 -37.55 13.84 19.80
C THR A 806 -37.37 15.10 20.64
N SER A 807 -38.45 15.52 21.30
CA SER A 807 -38.51 16.71 22.15
C SER A 807 -39.58 16.53 23.23
N PRO A 808 -39.42 17.09 24.45
CA PRO A 808 -40.44 17.05 25.49
C PRO A 808 -41.82 17.53 25.00
N GLU A 809 -42.90 16.90 25.47
CA GLU A 809 -44.28 17.38 25.26
C GLU A 809 -44.54 18.74 25.93
N ASP A 810 -43.92 18.97 27.09
CA ASP A 810 -44.02 20.21 27.85
C ASP A 810 -42.93 21.19 27.41
N SER A 811 -43.35 22.30 26.80
CA SER A 811 -42.46 23.36 26.32
C SER A 811 -41.59 24.05 27.39
N SER A 812 -41.85 23.78 28.67
CA SER A 812 -41.06 24.27 29.82
C SER A 812 -40.03 23.26 30.33
N GLN A 813 -40.04 22.02 29.85
CA GLN A 813 -39.12 20.97 30.30
C GLN A 813 -37.84 20.92 29.46
N ASP A 814 -36.73 20.61 30.14
CA ASP A 814 -35.46 20.28 29.50
C ASP A 814 -35.55 18.91 28.82
N LEU A 815 -34.80 18.72 27.72
CA LEU A 815 -34.56 17.39 27.17
C LEU A 815 -33.40 16.78 27.93
N ILE A 816 -33.65 15.68 28.64
CA ILE A 816 -32.68 15.08 29.57
C ILE A 816 -32.22 13.74 29.03
N LEU A 817 -30.95 13.66 28.64
CA LEU A 817 -30.26 12.40 28.32
C LEU A 817 -29.30 12.07 29.45
N TYR A 818 -29.64 11.08 30.26
CA TYR A 818 -28.78 10.66 31.36
C TYR A 818 -28.43 9.17 31.32
N TRP A 819 -27.31 8.85 31.96
CA TRP A 819 -26.95 7.50 32.36
C TRP A 819 -26.05 7.54 33.59
N GLU A 820 -25.95 6.41 34.27
CA GLU A 820 -25.08 6.21 35.42
C GLU A 820 -24.01 5.20 35.02
N PRO A 821 -22.76 5.65 34.75
CA PRO A 821 -21.66 4.75 34.43
C PRO A 821 -21.46 3.72 35.55
N GLN A 822 -21.30 2.44 35.19
CA GLN A 822 -21.00 1.37 36.16
C GLN A 822 -19.74 1.69 36.97
N VAL A 823 -18.78 2.38 36.35
CA VAL A 823 -17.60 2.94 37.02
C VAL A 823 -17.58 4.46 36.79
N PRO A 824 -17.71 5.29 37.85
CA PRO A 824 -17.75 6.76 37.72
C PRO A 824 -16.54 7.41 37.03
N THR A 825 -15.40 6.74 37.00
CA THR A 825 -14.17 7.23 36.34
C THR A 825 -14.11 6.93 34.85
N TRP A 826 -15.06 6.17 34.30
CA TRP A 826 -15.12 5.91 32.86
C TRP A 826 -15.31 7.20 32.07
N LYS A 827 -14.47 7.33 31.05
CA LYS A 827 -14.36 8.48 30.14
C LYS A 827 -15.21 8.22 28.92
N TYR A 828 -16.05 9.19 28.54
CA TYR A 828 -16.94 9.08 27.40
C TYR A 828 -16.77 10.24 26.43
N TYR A 829 -16.68 9.92 25.13
CA TYR A 829 -16.99 10.87 24.07
C TYR A 829 -18.45 10.71 23.67
N VAL A 830 -19.13 11.83 23.52
CA VAL A 830 -20.55 11.92 23.24
C VAL A 830 -20.69 12.78 22.00
N TYR A 831 -21.28 12.23 20.95
CA TYR A 831 -21.58 12.86 19.68
C TYR A 831 -23.10 12.91 19.56
N MET A 832 -23.65 14.11 19.60
CA MET A 832 -25.08 14.37 19.49
C MET A 832 -25.36 14.91 18.09
N HIS A 833 -26.26 14.26 17.38
CA HIS A 833 -26.63 14.61 16.02
C HIS A 833 -27.97 15.33 16.05
N PHE A 834 -27.96 16.52 15.47
CA PHE A 834 -29.06 17.47 15.48
C PHE A 834 -29.39 17.88 14.05
N ALA A 835 -30.68 17.93 13.75
CA ALA A 835 -31.27 18.66 12.64
C ALA A 835 -32.65 19.08 13.13
N GLU A 836 -33.02 20.35 12.97
CA GLU A 836 -34.41 20.72 13.20
C GLU A 836 -35.24 20.07 12.08
N VAL A 837 -36.25 19.29 12.46
CA VAL A 837 -37.09 18.51 11.53
C VAL A 837 -38.45 19.18 11.30
N VAL A 838 -38.79 20.20 12.08
CA VAL A 838 -40.02 21.00 11.94
C VAL A 838 -39.66 22.43 11.54
N GLU A 839 -40.31 22.96 10.51
CA GLU A 839 -40.18 24.39 10.19
C GLU A 839 -40.89 25.22 11.27
N LEU A 840 -40.16 26.16 11.88
CA LEU A 840 -40.66 26.94 13.01
C LEU A 840 -41.35 28.23 12.53
N PRO A 841 -42.55 28.57 13.03
CA PRO A 841 -43.17 29.87 12.81
C PRO A 841 -42.25 31.04 13.14
N SER A 842 -42.42 32.21 12.51
CA SER A 842 -41.55 33.38 12.76
C SER A 842 -41.65 33.99 14.17
N ASN A 843 -42.74 33.68 14.88
CA ASN A 843 -42.91 33.96 16.31
C ASN A 843 -42.36 32.85 17.21
N GLU A 844 -41.78 31.80 16.64
CA GLU A 844 -41.24 30.65 17.33
C GLU A 844 -39.75 30.42 17.04
N THR A 845 -39.05 29.86 18.01
CA THR A 845 -37.60 29.73 18.01
C THR A 845 -37.20 28.55 18.87
N ARG A 846 -36.29 27.71 18.36
CA ARG A 846 -35.63 26.67 19.14
C ARG A 846 -34.16 27.02 19.33
N GLU A 847 -33.83 27.48 20.53
CA GLU A 847 -32.46 27.80 20.97
C GLU A 847 -32.30 27.16 22.35
N PHE A 848 -31.28 26.32 22.54
CA PHE A 848 -31.02 25.67 23.81
C PHE A 848 -29.53 25.59 24.11
N THR A 849 -29.19 25.67 25.39
CA THR A 849 -27.84 25.39 25.87
C THR A 849 -27.74 23.93 26.27
N ILE A 850 -26.68 23.23 25.89
CA ILE A 850 -26.40 21.89 26.41
C ILE A 850 -25.61 22.04 27.71
N LEU A 851 -26.15 21.49 28.80
CA LEU A 851 -25.55 21.49 30.13
C LEU A 851 -25.19 20.05 30.49
N LEU A 852 -23.98 19.83 31.00
CA LEU A 852 -23.58 18.58 31.62
C LEU A 852 -23.63 18.74 33.14
N ASN A 853 -24.50 17.99 33.81
CA ASN A 853 -24.70 18.05 35.26
C ASN A 853 -24.89 19.52 35.73
N GLU A 854 -25.86 20.20 35.12
CA GLU A 854 -26.18 21.64 35.26
C GLU A 854 -25.09 22.65 34.87
N LYS A 855 -23.88 22.22 34.52
CA LYS A 855 -22.79 23.11 34.09
C LYS A 855 -22.78 23.26 32.58
N SER A 856 -22.56 24.47 32.08
CA SER A 856 -22.26 24.66 30.66
C SER A 856 -21.00 23.88 30.32
N ILE A 857 -21.12 22.88 29.45
CA ILE A 857 -20.03 22.48 28.57
C ILE A 857 -19.73 23.66 27.63
N ASN A 858 -18.50 23.79 27.12
CA ASN A 858 -18.00 24.95 26.35
C ASN A 858 -18.70 25.07 24.97
N MET A 859 -19.99 25.34 24.99
CA MET A 859 -20.91 25.40 23.88
C MET A 859 -21.83 26.57 24.17
N THR A 860 -21.91 27.51 23.23
CA THR A 860 -22.88 28.60 23.33
C THR A 860 -24.30 28.04 23.23
N ALA A 861 -25.30 28.92 23.41
CA ALA A 861 -26.66 28.61 22.99
C ALA A 861 -26.64 28.10 21.53
N PHE A 862 -27.30 26.97 21.30
CA PHE A 862 -27.31 26.24 20.04
C PHE A 862 -28.74 26.16 19.50
N SER A 863 -28.86 26.35 18.19
CA SER A 863 -30.09 26.16 17.44
C SER A 863 -29.78 25.17 16.32
N PRO A 864 -30.35 23.95 16.34
CA PRO A 864 -30.29 23.03 15.21
C PRO A 864 -30.80 23.73 13.95
N ARG A 865 -30.10 23.52 12.83
CA ARG A 865 -30.53 24.07 11.54
C ARG A 865 -31.62 23.19 10.93
N TYR A 866 -32.62 23.82 10.32
CA TYR A 866 -33.71 23.10 9.66
C TYR A 866 -33.18 22.27 8.48
N LEU A 867 -33.51 20.98 8.47
CA LEU A 867 -33.11 19.97 7.47
C LEU A 867 -31.59 19.82 7.25
N TYR A 868 -30.77 20.19 8.23
CA TYR A 868 -29.31 20.17 8.09
C TYR A 868 -28.63 19.50 9.28
N THR A 869 -27.67 18.63 9.02
CA THR A 869 -27.03 17.80 10.05
C THR A 869 -25.89 18.54 10.75
N ASP A 870 -26.07 18.81 12.04
CA ASP A 870 -25.08 19.31 12.98
C ASP A 870 -24.66 18.20 13.95
N THR A 871 -23.36 17.92 14.05
CA THR A 871 -22.81 16.96 15.04
C THR A 871 -22.06 17.74 16.10
N LEU A 872 -22.63 17.79 17.30
CA LEU A 872 -22.04 18.42 18.47
C LEU A 872 -21.39 17.36 19.34
N TYR A 873 -20.13 17.56 19.73
CA TYR A 873 -19.42 16.59 20.55
C TYR A 873 -18.55 17.23 21.62
N VAL A 874 -18.33 16.47 22.69
CA VAL A 874 -17.46 16.89 23.79
C VAL A 874 -15.99 16.80 23.37
N GLN A 875 -15.30 17.94 23.39
CA GLN A 875 -13.88 18.04 23.00
C GLN A 875 -12.93 17.32 23.97
N ASN A 876 -13.37 17.16 25.22
CA ASN A 876 -12.68 16.37 26.24
C ASN A 876 -13.65 15.30 26.75
N PRO A 877 -13.18 14.12 27.14
CA PRO A 877 -14.06 13.04 27.55
C PRO A 877 -14.69 13.37 28.91
N VAL A 878 -15.97 13.05 29.04
CA VAL A 878 -16.75 13.30 30.26
C VAL A 878 -16.74 12.07 31.16
N SER A 879 -16.73 12.29 32.47
CA SER A 879 -16.79 11.24 33.50
C SER A 879 -17.54 11.74 34.73
N GLY A 880 -18.07 10.83 35.55
CA GLY A 880 -18.87 11.13 36.72
C GLY A 880 -19.79 9.97 37.13
N PRO A 881 -20.32 9.98 38.36
CA PRO A 881 -21.24 8.93 38.84
C PRO A 881 -22.59 8.94 38.13
N ARG A 882 -22.98 10.11 37.63
CA ARG A 882 -24.12 10.34 36.74
C ARG A 882 -23.67 11.32 35.67
N LEU A 883 -23.96 11.01 34.42
CA LEU A 883 -23.73 11.88 33.28
C LEU A 883 -25.09 12.28 32.74
N GLU A 884 -25.52 13.49 33.08
CA GLU A 884 -26.82 14.04 32.73
C GLU A 884 -26.60 15.23 31.80
N PHE A 885 -26.97 15.05 30.53
CA PHE A 885 -27.00 16.09 29.53
C PHE A 885 -28.40 16.69 29.51
N LEU A 886 -28.54 17.90 30.05
CA LEU A 886 -29.74 18.71 29.96
C LEU A 886 -29.59 19.66 28.79
N LEU A 887 -30.35 19.44 27.73
CA LEU A 887 -30.55 20.48 26.73
C LEU A 887 -31.63 21.39 27.34
N ARG A 888 -31.30 22.66 27.54
CA ARG A 888 -32.18 23.64 28.22
C ARG A 888 -32.55 24.77 27.29
N ARG A 889 -33.85 24.94 27.07
CA ARG A 889 -34.45 26.04 26.31
C ARG A 889 -33.96 27.40 26.85
N THR A 890 -33.50 28.29 25.98
CA THR A 890 -33.09 29.65 26.39
C THR A 890 -34.29 30.59 26.54
N ALA A 891 -34.05 31.74 27.18
CA ALA A 891 -35.05 32.80 27.28
C ALA A 891 -35.44 33.44 25.93
N LYS A 892 -34.65 33.25 24.86
CA LYS A 892 -35.02 33.68 23.50
C LYS A 892 -35.90 32.67 22.77
N SER A 893 -35.84 31.41 23.20
CA SER A 893 -36.53 30.29 22.58
C SER A 893 -37.99 30.22 23.04
N THR A 894 -38.90 29.90 22.12
CA THR A 894 -40.31 29.60 22.43
C THR A 894 -40.59 28.11 22.59
N LEU A 895 -39.76 27.26 22.00
CA LEU A 895 -39.94 25.81 21.91
C LEU A 895 -38.96 25.03 22.78
N PRO A 896 -39.33 23.83 23.24
CA PRO A 896 -38.43 22.93 23.97
C PRO A 896 -37.24 22.49 23.11
N PRO A 897 -36.15 21.95 23.69
CA PRO A 897 -35.02 21.40 22.93
C PRO A 897 -35.40 20.16 22.12
N ILE A 898 -34.60 19.83 21.10
CA ILE A 898 -34.81 18.67 20.20
C ILE A 898 -33.50 17.93 19.94
N ILE A 899 -33.54 16.62 19.71
CA ILE A 899 -32.38 15.80 19.27
C ILE A 899 -32.82 14.67 18.34
N ASN A 900 -31.98 14.31 17.37
CA ASN A 900 -32.26 13.31 16.35
C ASN A 900 -31.60 11.99 16.73
N ALA A 901 -30.31 12.03 17.01
CA ALA A 901 -29.53 10.83 17.30
C ALA A 901 -28.38 11.10 18.28
N ILE A 902 -27.86 10.04 18.89
CA ILE A 902 -26.69 10.13 19.78
C ILE A 902 -25.79 8.90 19.61
N GLU A 903 -24.53 9.15 19.29
CA GLU A 903 -23.44 8.16 19.40
C GLU A 903 -22.65 8.47 20.68
N THR A 904 -22.43 7.47 21.53
CA THR A 904 -21.60 7.60 22.72
C THR A 904 -20.58 6.48 22.73
N TYR A 905 -19.33 6.83 22.96
CA TYR A 905 -18.21 5.90 23.01
C TYR A 905 -17.48 6.01 24.35
N ARG A 906 -17.23 4.88 24.99
CA ARG A 906 -16.33 4.76 26.14
C ARG A 906 -14.90 4.73 25.61
N VAL A 907 -14.03 5.57 26.17
CA VAL A 907 -12.58 5.47 25.92
C VAL A 907 -12.09 4.11 26.40
N ASN A 908 -11.34 3.38 25.57
CA ASN A 908 -10.71 2.13 25.98
C ASN A 908 -9.19 2.30 25.94
N GLU A 909 -8.55 2.42 27.11
CA GLU A 909 -7.11 2.69 27.20
C GLU A 909 -6.31 1.40 27.01
N PHE A 910 -5.60 1.29 25.88
CA PHE A 910 -4.78 0.14 25.52
C PHE A 910 -3.39 0.23 26.16
N LEU A 911 -3.28 -0.30 27.39
CA LEU A 911 -2.11 -0.22 28.26
C LEU A 911 -1.09 -1.36 28.07
N GLN A 912 -1.45 -2.48 27.45
CA GLN A 912 -0.52 -3.60 27.24
C GLN A 912 0.32 -3.39 25.97
N SER A 913 1.64 -3.47 26.16
CA SER A 913 2.62 -3.53 25.08
C SER A 913 2.59 -4.89 24.36
N PRO A 914 2.69 -4.94 23.02
CA PRO A 914 2.86 -6.19 22.30
C PRO A 914 4.25 -6.78 22.55
N THR A 915 4.39 -8.08 22.25
CA THR A 915 5.69 -8.78 22.25
C THR A 915 6.70 -8.02 21.38
N ASP A 916 7.96 -8.04 21.81
CA ASP A 916 9.07 -7.50 21.04
C ASP A 916 9.07 -8.06 19.61
N GLN A 917 9.10 -7.17 18.62
CA GLN A 917 8.92 -7.53 17.22
C GLN A 917 10.01 -8.47 16.69
N GLN A 918 11.22 -8.45 17.26
CA GLN A 918 12.26 -9.41 16.91
C GLN A 918 11.86 -10.84 17.33
N ASP A 919 11.25 -10.98 18.50
CA ASP A 919 10.79 -12.27 19.02
C ASP A 919 9.56 -12.77 18.24
N VAL A 920 8.63 -11.88 17.89
CA VAL A 920 7.47 -12.19 17.02
C VAL A 920 7.94 -12.68 15.64
N GLN A 921 8.82 -11.94 14.98
CA GLN A 921 9.35 -12.34 13.67
C GLN A 921 10.09 -13.68 13.73
N ALA A 922 10.93 -13.88 14.76
CA ALA A 922 11.65 -15.13 14.96
C ALA A 922 10.71 -16.32 15.12
N ILE A 923 9.68 -16.21 15.98
CA ILE A 923 8.77 -17.34 16.23
C ILE A 923 7.82 -17.61 15.06
N MET A 924 7.41 -16.59 14.30
CA MET A 924 6.64 -16.77 13.06
C MET A 924 7.45 -17.47 11.97
N ILE A 925 8.74 -17.13 11.81
CA ILE A 925 9.65 -17.86 10.90
C ILE A 925 9.77 -19.33 11.34
N ILE A 926 9.95 -19.60 12.65
CA ILE A 926 10.01 -20.97 13.19
C ILE A 926 8.71 -21.73 12.92
N LYS A 927 7.55 -21.10 13.17
CA LYS A 927 6.22 -21.67 12.95
C LYS A 927 6.04 -22.11 11.49
N SER A 928 6.30 -21.20 10.56
CA SER A 928 6.22 -21.44 9.11
C SER A 928 7.22 -22.51 8.66
N LYS A 929 8.49 -22.39 9.09
CA LYS A 929 9.60 -23.27 8.69
C LYS A 929 9.33 -24.75 8.99
N TYR A 930 8.69 -25.06 10.11
CA TYR A 930 8.43 -26.43 10.52
C TYR A 930 6.97 -26.88 10.36
N GLY A 931 6.07 -26.00 9.90
CA GLY A 931 4.64 -26.30 9.84
C GLY A 931 4.05 -26.62 11.22
N VAL A 932 4.39 -25.81 12.23
CA VAL A 932 4.03 -26.07 13.63
C VAL A 932 2.50 -26.04 13.81
N LYS A 933 1.90 -27.20 14.08
CA LYS A 933 0.44 -27.40 14.22
C LYS A 933 -0.13 -26.96 15.58
N LYS A 934 0.42 -25.91 16.19
CA LYS A 934 -0.07 -25.36 17.46
C LYS A 934 -0.96 -24.14 17.17
N ILE A 935 -1.95 -23.90 18.03
CA ILE A 935 -2.82 -22.71 17.96
C ILE A 935 -1.98 -21.49 18.36
N TRP A 936 -1.29 -20.91 17.38
CA TRP A 936 -0.25 -19.88 17.52
C TRP A 936 -0.62 -18.66 16.67
N LEU A 937 -1.81 -18.09 16.93
CA LEU A 937 -2.33 -16.93 16.22
C LEU A 937 -2.47 -15.72 17.17
N GLY A 938 -2.33 -14.50 16.65
CA GLY A 938 -2.19 -13.28 17.46
C GLY A 938 -0.78 -13.06 18.01
N ASP A 939 -0.66 -12.38 19.15
CA ASP A 939 0.64 -12.05 19.76
C ASP A 939 1.18 -13.20 20.64
N PRO A 940 2.48 -13.56 20.58
CA PRO A 940 3.00 -14.74 21.27
C PRO A 940 2.97 -14.69 22.81
N CYS A 941 3.13 -13.52 23.42
CA CYS A 941 3.24 -13.37 24.87
C CYS A 941 2.06 -12.66 25.51
N ALA A 942 1.49 -11.68 24.82
CA ALA A 942 0.46 -10.82 25.35
C ALA A 942 -0.92 -11.17 24.74
N PRO A 943 -2.05 -10.97 25.45
CA PRO A 943 -2.15 -10.46 26.81
C PRO A 943 -1.46 -11.34 27.88
N VAL A 944 -0.92 -10.71 28.93
CA VAL A 944 0.00 -11.30 29.93
C VAL A 944 -0.43 -12.67 30.48
N ASN A 945 -1.74 -12.84 30.73
CA ASN A 945 -2.29 -14.06 31.33
C ASN A 945 -2.53 -15.19 30.31
N TYR A 946 -2.40 -14.91 29.02
CA TYR A 946 -2.75 -15.81 27.91
C TYR A 946 -1.67 -15.80 26.80
N PRO A 947 -0.39 -16.09 27.11
CA PRO A 947 0.62 -16.34 26.09
C PRO A 947 0.26 -17.60 25.28
N TRP A 948 0.88 -17.77 24.11
CA TRP A 948 0.73 -18.99 23.32
C TRP A 948 1.11 -20.24 24.10
N LYS A 949 0.34 -21.31 23.91
CA LYS A 949 0.64 -22.61 24.50
C LYS A 949 2.05 -23.06 24.12
N ASP A 950 2.79 -23.53 25.12
CA ASP A 950 4.19 -23.96 25.03
C ASP A 950 5.22 -22.83 24.78
N ILE A 951 4.82 -21.56 24.94
CA ILE A 951 5.70 -20.40 25.04
C ILE A 951 5.55 -19.78 26.44
N ASN A 952 6.67 -19.51 27.11
CA ASN A 952 6.68 -18.64 28.29
C ASN A 952 7.40 -17.34 27.96
N CYS A 953 6.92 -16.24 28.53
CA CYS A 953 7.45 -14.92 28.31
C CYS A 953 7.82 -14.23 29.63
N SER A 954 8.78 -13.30 29.56
CA SER A 954 9.08 -12.38 30.65
C SER A 954 8.28 -11.10 30.47
N PHE A 955 7.66 -10.66 31.55
CA PHE A 955 6.91 -9.41 31.63
C PHE A 955 7.65 -8.49 32.59
N VAL A 956 8.12 -7.36 32.09
CA VAL A 956 8.76 -6.29 32.87
C VAL A 956 7.89 -5.06 32.71
N ASP A 957 7.57 -4.39 33.82
CA ASP A 957 6.69 -3.22 33.80
C ASP A 957 7.23 -2.15 32.84
N ASN A 958 6.37 -1.66 31.95
CA ASN A 958 6.68 -0.64 30.94
C ASN A 958 7.68 -1.07 29.84
N GLU A 959 7.96 -2.38 29.67
CA GLU A 959 8.72 -2.93 28.54
C GLU A 959 7.85 -3.86 27.66
N SER A 960 8.29 -4.12 26.42
CA SER A 960 7.65 -5.14 25.57
C SER A 960 7.98 -6.55 26.09
N PRO A 961 6.98 -7.45 26.21
CA PRO A 961 7.23 -8.84 26.61
C PRO A 961 8.25 -9.52 25.68
N ARG A 962 9.10 -10.37 26.27
CA ARG A 962 10.10 -11.16 25.54
C ARG A 962 9.80 -12.64 25.65
N ILE A 963 10.05 -13.40 24.57
CA ILE A 963 9.97 -14.85 24.58
C ILE A 963 11.20 -15.40 25.33
N VAL A 964 10.94 -16.14 26.41
CA VAL A 964 12.00 -16.67 27.27
C VAL A 964 11.99 -18.19 27.42
N SER A 965 10.89 -18.87 27.07
CA SER A 965 10.88 -20.33 26.89
C SER A 965 10.12 -20.69 25.63
N VAL A 966 10.65 -21.62 24.83
CA VAL A 966 9.94 -22.24 23.71
C VAL A 966 10.02 -23.76 23.85
N ASN A 967 8.87 -24.42 23.91
CA ASN A 967 8.75 -25.86 23.90
C ASN A 967 8.08 -26.32 22.59
N LEU A 968 8.89 -26.94 21.73
CA LEU A 968 8.49 -27.60 20.49
C LEU A 968 8.78 -29.11 20.54
N SER A 969 8.88 -29.68 21.75
CA SER A 969 9.04 -31.13 21.90
C SER A 969 7.87 -31.89 21.28
N SER A 970 8.16 -33.09 20.76
CA SER A 970 7.17 -34.00 20.16
C SER A 970 6.25 -33.38 19.09
N SER A 971 6.65 -32.26 18.49
CA SER A 971 5.81 -31.44 17.60
C SER A 971 5.99 -31.76 16.11
N GLY A 972 6.69 -32.86 15.79
CA GLY A 972 6.86 -33.38 14.43
C GLY A 972 7.92 -32.66 13.58
N LEU A 973 8.79 -31.84 14.19
CA LEU A 973 9.76 -31.02 13.48
C LEU A 973 10.72 -31.89 12.63
N THR A 974 11.04 -31.43 11.42
CA THR A 974 11.99 -32.08 10.50
C THR A 974 12.97 -31.07 9.91
N GLY A 975 14.09 -31.56 9.36
CA GLY A 975 15.15 -30.70 8.82
C GLY A 975 16.10 -30.18 9.90
N GLN A 976 16.89 -29.15 9.59
CA GLN A 976 17.90 -28.60 10.50
C GLN A 976 17.31 -27.63 11.53
N ILE A 977 18.02 -27.40 12.63
CA ILE A 977 17.69 -26.35 13.61
C ILE A 977 17.92 -24.99 12.94
N ASP A 978 16.87 -24.18 12.84
CA ASP A 978 16.86 -22.96 12.03
C ASP A 978 17.56 -21.77 12.73
N PRO A 979 18.34 -20.93 12.01
CA PRO A 979 18.96 -19.74 12.58
C PRO A 979 18.00 -18.75 13.24
N ALA A 980 16.69 -18.75 12.93
CA ALA A 980 15.71 -17.88 13.56
C ALA A 980 15.69 -17.98 15.10
N PHE A 981 16.02 -19.14 15.69
CA PHE A 981 16.16 -19.30 17.15
C PHE A 981 17.25 -18.39 17.76
N SER A 982 18.23 -17.91 16.97
CA SER A 982 19.26 -16.98 17.46
C SER A 982 18.75 -15.57 17.76
N ASN A 983 17.60 -15.18 17.20
CA ASN A 983 16.96 -13.88 17.42
C ASN A 983 16.18 -13.82 18.76
N LEU A 984 15.84 -14.96 19.34
CA LEU A 984 15.21 -15.06 20.67
C LEU A 984 16.26 -14.81 21.77
N THR A 985 16.78 -13.59 21.86
CA THR A 985 17.96 -13.28 22.68
C THR A 985 17.73 -13.47 24.19
N SER A 986 16.48 -13.35 24.64
CA SER A 986 16.07 -13.53 26.04
C SER A 986 15.79 -14.99 26.44
N LEU A 987 15.91 -15.95 25.51
CA LEU A 987 15.55 -17.35 25.70
C LEU A 987 16.37 -18.03 26.82
N TYR A 988 15.71 -18.39 27.92
CA TYR A 988 16.26 -19.20 29.01
C TYR A 988 16.10 -20.71 28.80
N ARG A 989 15.00 -21.15 28.15
CA ARG A 989 14.71 -22.56 27.88
C ARG A 989 14.31 -22.82 26.44
N LEU A 990 14.95 -23.81 25.83
CA LEU A 990 14.57 -24.31 24.50
C LEU A 990 14.44 -25.83 24.55
N ASP A 991 13.24 -26.35 24.32
CA ASP A 991 12.99 -27.78 24.17
C ASP A 991 12.59 -28.13 22.74
N LEU A 992 13.44 -28.87 22.05
CA LEU A 992 13.23 -29.41 20.71
C LEU A 992 13.20 -30.95 20.71
N SER A 993 13.05 -31.59 21.87
CA SER A 993 13.20 -33.04 22.02
C SER A 993 12.11 -33.87 21.32
N ASN A 994 12.38 -35.15 21.09
CA ASN A 994 11.45 -36.13 20.52
C ASN A 994 10.89 -35.72 19.14
N ASN A 995 11.71 -35.09 18.32
CA ASN A 995 11.39 -34.68 16.95
C ASN A 995 12.20 -35.49 15.92
N SER A 996 12.12 -35.11 14.64
CA SER A 996 12.92 -35.68 13.54
C SER A 996 13.92 -34.66 12.97
N LEU A 997 14.45 -33.77 13.82
CA LEU A 997 15.47 -32.80 13.41
C LEU A 997 16.78 -33.51 13.04
N THR A 998 17.45 -33.05 11.98
CA THR A 998 18.65 -33.63 11.38
C THR A 998 19.77 -32.60 11.25
N GLY A 999 20.99 -33.05 10.90
CA GLY A 999 22.15 -32.18 10.76
C GLY A 999 22.82 -31.85 12.09
N LYS A 1000 23.73 -30.87 12.08
CA LYS A 1000 24.55 -30.50 13.24
C LYS A 1000 23.79 -29.60 14.21
N VAL A 1001 24.16 -29.68 15.49
CA VAL A 1001 23.75 -28.67 16.50
C VAL A 1001 24.47 -27.35 16.18
N PRO A 1002 23.76 -26.24 15.90
CA PRO A 1002 24.41 -24.99 15.50
C PRO A 1002 25.15 -24.28 16.64
N ASP A 1003 26.29 -23.66 16.32
CA ASP A 1003 27.11 -22.91 17.29
C ASP A 1003 26.38 -21.71 17.93
N PHE A 1004 25.38 -21.12 17.23
CA PHE A 1004 24.63 -19.96 17.73
C PHE A 1004 23.87 -20.26 19.03
N LEU A 1005 23.47 -21.51 19.28
CA LEU A 1005 22.84 -21.92 20.54
C LEU A 1005 23.78 -21.71 21.74
N GLY A 1006 25.09 -21.82 21.52
CA GLY A 1006 26.11 -21.48 22.52
C GLY A 1006 26.24 -19.98 22.79
N ASN A 1007 25.74 -19.12 21.89
CA ASN A 1007 25.77 -17.66 22.00
C ASN A 1007 24.52 -17.06 22.65
N LEU A 1008 23.45 -17.83 22.85
CA LEU A 1008 22.28 -17.39 23.63
C LEU A 1008 22.66 -17.33 25.11
N HIS A 1009 23.08 -16.16 25.57
CA HIS A 1009 23.68 -15.94 26.89
C HIS A 1009 22.74 -16.30 28.05
N ASN A 1010 21.44 -16.09 27.89
CA ASN A 1010 20.44 -16.38 28.92
C ASN A 1010 20.00 -17.86 28.93
N LEU A 1011 20.34 -18.65 27.91
CA LEU A 1011 19.87 -20.03 27.76
C LEU A 1011 20.47 -20.94 28.83
N THR A 1012 19.69 -21.29 29.85
CA THR A 1012 20.09 -22.18 30.96
C THR A 1012 19.60 -23.61 30.76
N GLU A 1013 18.66 -23.85 29.84
CA GLU A 1013 18.14 -25.20 29.54
C GLU A 1013 18.01 -25.40 28.02
N LEU A 1014 18.67 -26.43 27.49
CA LEU A 1014 18.59 -26.83 26.09
C LEU A 1014 18.36 -28.33 25.99
N ASN A 1015 17.18 -28.73 25.51
CA ASN A 1015 16.81 -30.12 25.33
C ASN A 1015 16.68 -30.46 23.84
N LEU A 1016 17.54 -31.38 23.40
CA LEU A 1016 17.66 -31.87 22.02
C LEU A 1016 17.43 -33.39 21.93
N GLU A 1017 16.95 -34.03 23.01
CA GLU A 1017 16.86 -35.50 23.10
C GLU A 1017 15.96 -36.12 22.04
N GLY A 1018 16.16 -37.41 21.73
CA GLY A 1018 15.25 -38.16 20.85
C GLY A 1018 15.10 -37.59 19.44
N ASN A 1019 16.17 -37.03 18.87
CA ASN A 1019 16.22 -36.49 17.51
C ASN A 1019 17.17 -37.31 16.60
N LYS A 1020 17.37 -36.84 15.36
CA LYS A 1020 18.28 -37.43 14.35
C LYS A 1020 19.49 -36.52 14.08
N LEU A 1021 19.91 -35.74 15.08
CA LEU A 1021 21.03 -34.81 14.98
C LEU A 1021 22.37 -35.57 14.90
N THR A 1022 23.35 -34.98 14.23
CA THR A 1022 24.61 -35.64 13.86
C THR A 1022 25.84 -34.77 14.10
N GLY A 1023 26.98 -35.42 14.33
CA GLY A 1023 28.27 -34.75 14.48
C GLY A 1023 28.58 -34.27 15.90
N VAL A 1024 29.50 -33.31 15.99
CA VAL A 1024 30.07 -32.85 17.26
C VAL A 1024 29.18 -31.77 17.89
N ILE A 1025 28.94 -31.86 19.19
CA ILE A 1025 28.28 -30.79 19.96
C ILE A 1025 29.23 -29.57 20.06
N PRO A 1026 28.75 -28.34 19.75
CA PRO A 1026 29.52 -27.10 19.92
C PRO A 1026 30.24 -26.99 21.26
N ALA A 1027 31.54 -26.70 21.23
CA ALA A 1027 32.38 -26.64 22.43
C ALA A 1027 31.84 -25.65 23.49
N LYS A 1028 31.26 -24.52 23.05
CA LYS A 1028 30.67 -23.50 23.93
C LYS A 1028 29.43 -24.00 24.69
N LEU A 1029 28.62 -24.89 24.10
CA LEU A 1029 27.52 -25.53 24.81
C LEU A 1029 28.03 -26.49 25.89
N LEU A 1030 29.08 -27.24 25.59
CA LEU A 1030 29.70 -28.18 26.53
C LEU A 1030 30.45 -27.47 27.66
N GLU A 1031 31.15 -26.37 27.38
CA GLU A 1031 31.78 -25.53 28.40
C GLU A 1031 30.74 -24.97 29.38
N ARG A 1032 29.64 -24.41 28.87
CA ARG A 1032 28.54 -23.92 29.70
C ARG A 1032 27.88 -25.04 30.49
N SER A 1033 27.75 -26.24 29.92
CA SER A 1033 27.21 -27.42 30.61
C SER A 1033 28.12 -27.92 31.74
N ASN A 1034 29.41 -28.09 31.47
CA ASN A 1034 30.39 -28.52 32.45
C ASN A 1034 30.55 -27.52 33.62
N ASN A 1035 30.38 -26.22 33.35
CA ASN A 1035 30.42 -25.16 34.35
C ASN A 1035 29.07 -24.94 35.07
N GLY A 1036 28.06 -25.78 34.81
CA GLY A 1036 26.74 -25.70 35.46
C GLY A 1036 25.84 -24.55 35.01
N LEU A 1037 26.22 -23.82 33.94
CA LEU A 1037 25.48 -22.67 33.40
C LEU A 1037 24.42 -23.06 32.35
N LEU A 1038 24.41 -24.33 31.91
CA LEU A 1038 23.47 -24.85 30.92
C LEU A 1038 23.14 -26.32 31.21
N ILE A 1039 21.87 -26.64 31.46
CA ILE A 1039 21.38 -28.02 31.45
C ILE A 1039 21.20 -28.44 29.99
N LEU A 1040 22.23 -29.09 29.44
CA LEU A 1040 22.23 -29.60 28.07
C LEU A 1040 21.82 -31.08 28.03
N ARG A 1041 20.66 -31.38 27.42
CA ARG A 1041 20.16 -32.74 27.21
C ARG A 1041 20.20 -33.09 25.73
N PHE A 1042 20.76 -34.25 25.38
CA PHE A 1042 20.98 -34.64 23.97
C PHE A 1042 20.99 -36.17 23.73
N GLY A 1043 20.68 -36.98 24.75
CA GLY A 1043 20.53 -38.42 24.62
C GLY A 1043 19.52 -38.84 23.54
N GLY A 1044 19.64 -40.07 23.03
CA GLY A 1044 18.75 -40.56 21.97
C GLY A 1044 19.02 -39.99 20.56
N ASN A 1045 20.11 -39.23 20.36
CA ASN A 1045 20.64 -38.88 19.03
C ASN A 1045 21.81 -39.82 18.67
N PRO A 1046 21.62 -40.88 17.84
CA PRO A 1046 22.62 -41.95 17.71
C PRO A 1046 23.97 -41.52 17.11
N ASN A 1047 23.97 -40.44 16.34
CA ASN A 1047 25.13 -39.94 15.59
C ASN A 1047 25.71 -38.63 16.16
N LEU A 1048 25.23 -38.20 17.34
CA LEU A 1048 25.72 -37.01 18.03
C LEU A 1048 26.78 -37.41 19.06
N CYS A 1049 27.88 -36.67 19.13
CA CYS A 1049 28.99 -37.03 20.01
C CYS A 1049 29.65 -35.82 20.68
N VAL A 1050 30.19 -36.08 21.87
CA VAL A 1050 31.01 -35.13 22.65
C VAL A 1050 32.44 -35.17 22.05
N PRO A 1051 33.20 -34.07 21.93
CA PRO A 1051 34.52 -34.06 21.29
C PRO A 1051 35.50 -35.13 21.79
N SER A 1052 35.37 -35.56 23.06
CA SER A 1052 36.18 -36.61 23.70
C SER A 1052 35.68 -38.04 23.46
N SER A 1053 34.43 -38.24 23.03
CA SER A 1053 33.82 -39.55 22.77
C SER A 1053 33.50 -39.81 21.29
N CYS A 1054 33.61 -38.79 20.44
CA CYS A 1054 33.57 -38.94 18.99
C CYS A 1054 34.71 -39.88 18.55
N GLN A 1055 34.40 -41.15 18.26
CA GLN A 1055 35.26 -41.96 17.41
C GLN A 1055 35.20 -41.39 15.98
N ILE A 1056 36.03 -40.39 15.73
CA ILE A 1056 36.58 -40.17 14.40
C ILE A 1056 37.21 -41.52 14.00
N PRO A 1057 36.87 -42.12 12.85
CA PRO A 1057 37.36 -43.45 12.49
C PRO A 1057 38.89 -43.43 12.34
N ASP A 1058 39.56 -44.00 13.34
CA ASP A 1058 41.01 -44.04 13.47
C ASP A 1058 41.58 -45.11 12.52
N SER A 1059 41.79 -44.72 11.26
CA SER A 1059 42.23 -45.64 10.19
C SER A 1059 43.70 -46.02 10.34
N LYS A 1060 43.98 -47.10 11.07
CA LYS A 1060 45.28 -47.78 11.02
C LYS A 1060 45.41 -48.56 9.72
N THR A 1061 46.42 -48.20 8.94
CA THR A 1061 46.73 -48.73 7.60
C THR A 1061 47.02 -50.24 7.55
N LYS A 1062 46.54 -50.90 6.49
CA LYS A 1062 47.27 -51.99 5.80
C LYS A 1062 47.91 -51.40 4.52
N LYS A 1063 49.13 -51.81 4.15
CA LYS A 1063 49.39 -52.79 3.06
C LYS A 1063 48.35 -52.72 1.94
N SER A 1064 48.82 -52.49 0.69
CA SER A 1064 48.01 -52.30 -0.53
C SER A 1064 46.94 -51.19 -0.36
N VAL A 1065 47.14 -49.94 -0.80
CA VAL A 1065 48.03 -49.43 -1.87
C VAL A 1065 48.89 -48.22 -1.38
N TYR A 1066 50.04 -48.00 -2.05
CA TYR A 1066 51.24 -47.22 -1.64
C TYR A 1066 51.01 -45.74 -1.18
N VAL A 1067 51.71 -45.09 -0.22
CA VAL A 1067 53.05 -45.17 0.45
C VAL A 1067 54.09 -44.14 -0.07
N ILE A 1068 54.69 -43.34 0.85
CA ILE A 1068 55.96 -42.54 0.89
C ILE A 1068 55.75 -41.15 1.57
N PRO A 1069 56.70 -40.60 2.37
CA PRO A 1069 56.37 -39.70 3.50
C PRO A 1069 56.81 -38.22 3.38
N LEU A 1070 56.40 -37.39 4.36
CA LEU A 1070 56.81 -35.99 4.50
C LEU A 1070 57.94 -35.78 5.53
N VAL A 1071 59.16 -35.51 5.05
CA VAL A 1071 60.29 -34.87 5.76
C VAL A 1071 61.08 -34.11 4.68
N ALA A 1072 61.45 -32.83 4.75
CA ALA A 1072 61.21 -31.77 5.74
C ALA A 1072 61.07 -30.41 5.01
N SER A 1073 60.59 -29.37 5.70
CA SER A 1073 60.89 -27.96 5.38
C SER A 1073 60.57 -27.02 6.55
N VAL A 1074 61.53 -26.89 7.48
CA VAL A 1074 61.47 -26.03 8.69
C VAL A 1074 61.56 -24.52 8.37
N ALA A 1075 61.67 -24.13 7.08
CA ALA A 1075 61.95 -22.76 6.66
C ALA A 1075 60.81 -21.76 6.90
N GLY A 1076 59.54 -22.17 6.75
CA GLY A 1076 58.39 -21.24 6.75
C GLY A 1076 58.13 -20.57 8.11
N VAL A 1077 58.27 -21.33 9.21
CA VAL A 1077 58.01 -20.83 10.57
C VAL A 1077 59.08 -19.81 10.99
N LEU A 1078 60.34 -20.01 10.62
CA LEU A 1078 61.39 -18.99 10.82
C LEU A 1078 61.08 -17.71 10.04
N GLY A 1079 60.66 -17.82 8.77
CA GLY A 1079 60.32 -16.67 7.94
C GLY A 1079 59.21 -15.80 8.54
N LEU A 1080 58.16 -16.42 9.08
CA LEU A 1080 57.05 -15.70 9.71
C LEU A 1080 57.48 -14.98 11.00
N VAL A 1081 58.28 -15.63 11.85
CA VAL A 1081 58.80 -15.05 13.09
C VAL A 1081 59.74 -13.86 12.78
N ILE A 1082 60.58 -13.98 11.76
CA ILE A 1082 61.46 -12.88 11.31
C ILE A 1082 60.62 -11.72 10.73
N ALA A 1083 59.57 -12.00 9.95
CA ALA A 1083 58.67 -10.96 9.43
C ALA A 1083 57.94 -10.20 10.55
N ILE A 1084 57.44 -10.90 11.57
CA ILE A 1084 56.79 -10.29 12.74
C ILE A 1084 57.81 -9.47 13.55
N ALA A 1085 59.03 -9.98 13.75
CA ALA A 1085 60.10 -9.23 14.43
C ALA A 1085 60.50 -7.95 13.66
N MET A 1086 60.60 -8.01 12.33
CA MET A 1086 60.87 -6.84 11.49
C MET A 1086 59.72 -5.83 11.53
N PHE A 1087 58.47 -6.28 11.52
CA PHE A 1087 57.29 -5.40 11.62
C PHE A 1087 57.20 -4.71 13.00
N LEU A 1088 57.50 -5.42 14.08
CA LEU A 1088 57.56 -4.84 15.42
C LEU A 1088 58.76 -3.88 15.58
N GLN A 1089 59.92 -4.17 14.97
CA GLN A 1089 61.03 -3.22 14.92
C GLN A 1089 60.71 -1.99 14.07
N TYR A 1090 59.99 -2.13 12.95
CA TYR A 1090 59.52 -1.02 12.13
C TYR A 1090 58.58 -0.10 12.93
N LYS A 1091 57.62 -0.68 13.66
CA LYS A 1091 56.71 0.05 14.56
C LYS A 1091 57.45 0.72 15.73
N LYS A 1092 58.54 0.13 16.22
CA LYS A 1092 59.41 0.72 17.27
C LYS A 1092 60.35 1.82 16.74
N ARG A 1093 60.73 1.79 15.45
CA ARG A 1093 61.54 2.83 14.79
C ARG A 1093 60.76 4.08 14.38
N HIS A 1094 59.44 3.99 14.19
CA HIS A 1094 58.59 5.15 13.86
C HIS A 1094 57.97 5.89 15.06
N ARG A 1095 58.32 5.52 16.31
CA ARG A 1095 58.08 6.33 17.52
C ARG A 1095 59.40 6.72 18.19
N SER A 1096 60.20 7.52 17.50
CA SER A 1096 61.31 8.27 18.11
C SER A 1096 61.64 9.52 17.30
N GLY A 1097 61.76 10.66 17.99
CA GLY A 1097 62.52 11.82 17.51
C GLY A 1097 61.84 12.77 16.52
N LYS A 1098 61.09 13.73 17.05
CA LYS A 1098 61.57 15.13 17.05
C LYS A 1098 60.96 15.92 18.21
N ASN A 1099 61.78 16.07 19.25
CA ASN A 1099 61.57 16.98 20.38
C ASN A 1099 62.07 18.40 20.02
N ILE A 1100 62.01 19.28 21.04
CA ILE A 1100 62.81 20.51 21.25
C ILE A 1100 62.20 21.78 20.63
N GLU A 1101 62.08 22.95 21.29
CA GLU A 1101 62.15 23.45 22.70
C GLU A 1101 61.84 24.99 22.60
N VAL A 1102 61.35 25.75 23.60
CA VAL A 1102 62.14 26.65 24.49
C VAL A 1102 61.21 27.68 25.18
N ILE A 1103 61.19 27.67 26.52
CA ILE A 1103 61.23 28.78 27.51
C ILE A 1103 60.41 30.10 27.30
N LEU A 1104 59.51 30.46 28.24
CA LEU A 1104 59.64 31.60 29.19
C LEU A 1104 58.40 31.83 30.09
N SER A 1105 58.70 32.30 31.33
CA SER A 1105 57.84 32.63 32.49
C SER A 1105 56.87 31.56 33.00
#